data_AF-A0A936BNT7-F1
#
_entry.id   AF-A0A936BNT7-F1
#
_cell.length_a   1.000
_cell.length_b   1.000
_cell.length_c   1.000
_cell.angle_alpha   90.00
_cell.angle_beta   90.00
_cell.angle_gamma   90.00
#
_symmetry.space_group_name_H-M   'P 1'
#
loop_
_entity.id
_entity.type
_entity.pdbx_description
1 polymer ?
#
loop_
_entity_poly.entity_id
_entity_poly.type
_entity_poly.pdbx_seq_one_letter_code
_entity_poly.pdbx_strand_id
1 'polypeptide(L)'
;MLARSSGSSSRVSSVLLGREACGIALCRLVLAGFFVAVLPVAPTATIAAPGETVIDVGTLGAIGDGTVHRVQEWIGQGRYRSLAELQRDYPEVASLHWSIDEAAFARALALLPEEGGTIVLPAGRYVAAAQSWTIRRDHVRLLGDGADRTILSTAPGLSDALVLSPYRHGGWRSAPDQIYPIDSGSGSIGAAGVQLRVAAWAADFRPGDLVFIRNGACRFDQDYGEFNEVAGVDDAGFLRLRHPLSRDYSLARLAWAGEVAAPFALPAEQQTAVVAIRTGEGYFSPKTGDAISIGGELLAVAAVTGDRLSVRNPGRANAPAGTVIPVGARIAMARGVIRLTQTTRDFRAEALTIIGRRKVVVVSNSYGSVFRDCVLIRDPEGVDMNGGLTIDGDDGRWARFERCTLRAAPPWPMQFARSFGGVVFSDCVFADANVGFTEFNFDCEVRDSVFLFHGAWPPAVVVVGKSCGDLRILENRIFAVNAAAIFSGHQDIQSQKLNAEGDTLIGNNTIQVMGSTPVYVFPASRPPLLIGNRVANPPDLKFPDARAVATTIAAEPEGAVAAEGGEVVLAVVAGGSAPLDYQWRRAGRALAGATGSTLALRRIGPLDAGVYDVAVTGVTTAHSRPVVVGVRPPAGARVAGAVFTAPQWQGIRHPNGNVYDQFLLAGPAGTFTALPGRIARMSFLDPQHNIVQVELSGAGAVTVVLEDPVGPVAPALYRQQEVRYMQGAVTVVLAGADASTHLSVYSVGPMTNPGVTRPEVTYDGWARLVALGVVSDSGAVGGLHLGNVAFGAEHGFCGVLAPSLAAVVQLPVPIHDLAAEAGASPGLVFAPAGAVALALAGGDLLQPNGELVAVAGVARFLRTDGMDSSGRAAPSRECRAVLWSDAGGDITSLLLEGP
;
A
#
# COMPACT_ATOMS: atom_id res chain seq x y z
N MET A 1 -52.49 -20.60 19.43
CA MET A 1 -53.06 -20.78 18.08
C MET A 1 -53.34 -19.41 17.47
N LEU A 2 -53.53 -19.35 16.15
CA LEU A 2 -53.64 -18.12 15.35
C LEU A 2 -54.96 -17.35 15.53
N ALA A 3 -54.91 -16.07 15.14
CA ALA A 3 -55.94 -15.23 14.50
C ALA A 3 -56.75 -14.17 15.30
N ARG A 4 -56.47 -12.91 14.93
CA ARG A 4 -57.38 -11.75 14.65
C ARG A 4 -58.09 -10.95 15.78
N SER A 5 -57.64 -9.68 15.85
CA SER A 5 -58.41 -8.40 15.77
C SER A 5 -59.09 -7.71 16.98
N SER A 6 -58.60 -6.48 17.22
CA SER A 6 -59.31 -5.19 17.47
C SER A 6 -59.62 -4.67 18.90
N GLY A 7 -59.47 -3.34 19.07
CA GLY A 7 -59.74 -2.50 20.27
C GLY A 7 -58.47 -2.15 21.08
N SER A 8 -57.88 -0.94 21.15
CA SER A 8 -58.35 0.45 21.39
C SER A 8 -59.00 0.64 22.78
N SER A 9 -58.70 1.64 23.63
CA SER A 9 -57.87 2.86 23.53
C SER A 9 -57.78 3.63 24.87
N SER A 10 -56.77 4.49 25.06
CA SER A 10 -56.83 5.71 25.92
C SER A 10 -55.70 6.68 25.49
N ARG A 11 -55.93 7.73 24.70
CA ARG A 11 -56.60 9.05 24.93
C ARG A 11 -55.95 9.96 25.98
N VAL A 12 -55.37 11.06 25.48
CA VAL A 12 -55.35 12.49 25.93
C VAL A 12 -54.21 13.19 25.15
N SER A 13 -54.33 14.36 24.49
CA SER A 13 -55.49 15.20 24.12
C SER A 13 -55.17 16.13 22.91
N SER A 14 -56.15 16.96 22.54
CA SER A 14 -56.16 18.14 21.62
C SER A 14 -55.01 19.16 21.78
N VAL A 15 -54.65 20.00 20.79
CA VAL A 15 -55.45 21.12 20.20
C VAL A 15 -55.12 21.37 18.70
N LEU A 16 -56.07 21.96 17.97
CA LEU A 16 -56.05 22.17 16.51
C LEU A 16 -56.51 23.61 16.15
N LEU A 17 -55.67 24.35 15.42
CA LEU A 17 -55.88 25.64 14.72
C LEU A 17 -54.87 25.65 13.55
N GLY A 18 -55.03 26.26 12.38
CA GLY A 18 -56.11 27.04 11.75
C GLY A 18 -55.59 27.52 10.37
N ARG A 19 -56.46 27.78 9.38
CA ARG A 19 -56.08 28.12 7.98
C ARG A 19 -55.44 29.52 7.85
N GLU A 20 -54.55 29.74 6.87
CA GLU A 20 -54.79 30.56 5.65
C GLU A 20 -53.54 30.65 4.73
N ALA A 21 -53.60 31.44 3.63
CA ALA A 21 -52.78 31.25 2.42
C ALA A 21 -52.03 32.52 1.93
N CYS A 22 -51.23 32.32 0.86
CA CYS A 22 -50.59 33.34 -0.02
C CYS A 22 -49.38 34.15 0.50
N GLY A 23 -48.47 34.49 -0.44
CA GLY A 23 -47.53 35.61 -0.29
C GLY A 23 -46.05 35.31 -0.59
N ILE A 24 -45.58 35.70 -1.78
CA ILE A 24 -44.16 35.70 -2.18
C ILE A 24 -43.49 37.02 -1.71
N ALA A 25 -42.31 36.97 -1.06
CA ALA A 25 -41.12 37.81 -1.40
C ALA A 25 -39.97 37.78 -0.37
N LEU A 26 -38.76 37.49 -0.89
CA LEU A 26 -37.42 38.00 -0.55
C LEU A 26 -36.94 38.31 0.90
N CYS A 27 -35.79 37.70 1.22
CA CYS A 27 -34.61 38.29 1.88
C CYS A 27 -34.70 38.93 3.29
N ARG A 28 -34.30 38.17 4.33
CA ARG A 28 -33.05 38.37 5.12
C ARG A 28 -32.98 37.48 6.38
N LEU A 29 -31.75 37.04 6.72
CA LEU A 29 -31.25 36.53 8.01
C LEU A 29 -32.18 35.65 8.89
N VAL A 30 -31.81 34.36 8.99
CA VAL A 30 -31.43 33.76 10.29
C VAL A 30 -30.15 32.94 10.09
N LEU A 31 -29.01 33.56 10.39
CA LEU A 31 -27.71 32.91 10.55
C LEU A 31 -27.34 33.05 12.03
N ALA A 32 -27.59 32.04 12.86
CA ALA A 32 -27.01 31.92 14.20
C ALA A 32 -27.28 30.53 14.83
N GLY A 33 -26.20 29.85 15.22
CA GLY A 33 -26.18 28.94 16.38
C GLY A 33 -26.94 27.61 16.28
N PHE A 34 -26.22 26.52 16.02
CA PHE A 34 -25.53 25.84 17.13
C PHE A 34 -24.31 25.06 16.61
N PHE A 35 -23.15 25.35 17.19
CA PHE A 35 -21.97 24.48 17.08
C PHE A 35 -22.28 23.18 17.84
N VAL A 36 -22.16 22.04 17.17
CA VAL A 36 -21.65 20.84 17.85
C VAL A 36 -20.17 20.79 17.52
N ALA A 37 -19.32 20.72 18.55
CA ALA A 37 -17.88 20.68 18.36
C ALA A 37 -17.50 19.44 17.55
N VAL A 38 -17.09 19.66 16.30
CA VAL A 38 -16.11 18.77 15.67
C VAL A 38 -14.88 18.87 16.57
N LEU A 39 -14.67 17.86 17.41
CA LEU A 39 -13.34 17.62 17.94
C LEU A 39 -12.47 17.39 16.71
N PRO A 40 -11.49 18.26 16.41
CA PRO A 40 -10.54 17.93 15.36
C PRO A 40 -9.87 16.63 15.80
N VAL A 41 -9.75 15.68 14.86
CA VAL A 41 -8.69 14.67 14.98
C VAL A 41 -7.43 15.48 15.22
N ALA A 42 -6.81 15.32 16.38
CA ALA A 42 -5.56 16.00 16.65
C ALA A 42 -4.61 15.60 15.51
N PRO A 43 -4.02 16.55 14.77
CA PRO A 43 -2.92 16.17 13.91
C PRO A 43 -1.90 15.55 14.86
N THR A 44 -1.64 14.26 14.71
CA THR A 44 -0.49 13.63 15.35
C THR A 44 0.69 14.48 14.92
N ALA A 45 1.25 15.25 15.86
CA ALA A 45 2.48 15.95 15.63
C ALA A 45 3.52 14.88 15.35
N THR A 46 3.79 14.63 14.07
CA THR A 46 4.80 13.68 13.62
C THR A 46 6.13 14.29 14.05
N ILE A 47 6.57 13.92 15.25
CA ILE A 47 7.87 14.32 15.77
C ILE A 47 8.89 13.81 14.76
N ALA A 48 9.61 14.73 14.12
CA ALA A 48 10.64 14.41 13.16
C ALA A 48 11.63 13.41 13.77
N ALA A 49 12.20 12.53 12.95
CA ALA A 49 13.10 11.50 13.47
C ALA A 49 14.27 12.15 14.22
N PRO A 50 14.78 11.56 15.33
CA PRO A 50 15.90 12.16 16.07
C PRO A 50 17.12 12.37 15.16
N GLY A 51 17.46 13.64 14.88
CA GLY A 51 18.53 14.03 13.96
C GLY A 51 18.09 14.47 12.55
N GLU A 52 16.81 14.37 12.22
CA GLU A 52 16.25 14.87 10.95
C GLU A 52 16.31 16.41 10.88
N THR A 53 16.75 16.97 9.75
CA THR A 53 16.74 18.42 9.54
C THR A 53 15.32 18.89 9.28
N VAL A 54 14.81 19.77 10.15
CA VAL A 54 13.46 20.36 10.05
C VAL A 54 13.57 21.86 9.81
N ILE A 55 12.91 22.36 8.76
CA ILE A 55 12.94 23.77 8.37
C ILE A 55 11.51 24.30 8.19
N ASP A 56 11.10 25.22 9.05
CA ASP A 56 9.82 25.92 8.95
C ASP A 56 9.95 27.14 8.01
N VAL A 57 9.14 27.18 6.95
CA VAL A 57 9.20 28.28 5.95
C VAL A 57 8.86 29.66 6.54
N GLY A 58 8.12 29.72 7.65
CA GLY A 58 7.84 30.96 8.38
C GLY A 58 9.11 31.57 8.99
N THR A 59 10.07 30.75 9.40
CA THR A 59 11.40 31.23 9.87
C THR A 59 12.22 31.85 8.74
N LEU A 60 11.92 31.47 7.49
CA LEU A 60 12.48 32.04 6.25
C LEU A 60 11.57 33.14 5.66
N GLY A 61 10.59 33.62 6.43
CA GLY A 61 9.77 34.78 6.10
C GLY A 61 8.59 34.53 5.17
N ALA A 62 8.15 33.27 4.99
CA ALA A 62 6.86 32.98 4.36
C ALA A 62 5.70 33.65 5.12
N ILE A 63 4.66 34.06 4.40
CA ILE A 63 3.52 34.83 4.91
C ILE A 63 2.28 33.94 5.02
N GLY A 64 1.95 33.17 3.98
CA GLY A 64 0.85 32.21 4.03
C GLY A 64 -0.55 32.80 4.27
N ASP A 65 -0.86 33.99 3.76
CA ASP A 65 -2.17 34.65 3.96
C ASP A 65 -3.18 34.41 2.81
N GLY A 66 -2.73 33.79 1.71
CA GLY A 66 -3.50 33.54 0.50
C GLY A 66 -3.40 34.60 -0.58
N THR A 67 -2.55 35.62 -0.40
CA THR A 67 -2.31 36.69 -1.38
C THR A 67 -0.91 36.61 -1.97
N VAL A 68 -0.70 37.25 -3.14
CA VAL A 68 0.61 37.25 -3.82
C VAL A 68 1.44 38.41 -3.29
N HIS A 69 2.17 38.15 -2.21
CA HIS A 69 3.24 39.02 -1.73
C HIS A 69 4.52 38.77 -2.52
N ARG A 70 5.09 39.77 -3.19
CA ARG A 70 6.32 39.63 -3.99
C ARG A 70 7.56 40.04 -3.20
N VAL A 71 8.70 39.41 -3.48
CA VAL A 71 9.99 39.79 -2.87
C VAL A 71 10.42 41.23 -3.17
N GLN A 72 9.82 41.87 -4.18
CA GLN A 72 9.91 43.32 -4.41
C GLN A 72 9.45 44.15 -3.21
N GLU A 73 8.49 43.66 -2.42
CA GLU A 73 7.99 44.35 -1.22
C GLU A 73 9.06 44.45 -0.13
N TRP A 74 9.91 43.44 0.03
CA TRP A 74 11.08 43.54 0.92
C TRP A 74 12.05 44.65 0.50
N ILE A 75 12.14 44.97 -0.79
CA ILE A 75 12.93 46.12 -1.26
C ILE A 75 12.18 47.43 -0.99
N GLY A 76 10.89 47.49 -1.28
CA GLY A 76 10.05 48.67 -1.00
C GLY A 76 9.98 49.03 0.49
N GLN A 77 10.08 48.04 1.37
CA GLN A 77 10.11 48.17 2.83
C GLN A 77 11.52 48.40 3.39
N GLY A 78 12.57 48.38 2.55
CA GLY A 78 13.96 48.62 2.96
C GLY A 78 14.66 47.45 3.67
N ARG A 79 14.08 46.24 3.66
CA ARG A 79 14.73 45.00 4.16
C ARG A 79 15.93 44.61 3.28
N TYR A 80 15.85 44.87 1.99
CA TYR A 80 16.96 44.77 1.03
C TYR A 80 16.99 46.02 0.14
N ARG A 81 18.16 46.42 -0.37
CA ARG A 81 18.32 47.61 -1.25
C ARG A 81 18.30 47.26 -2.73
N SER A 82 18.51 45.99 -3.08
CA SER A 82 18.54 45.49 -4.46
C SER A 82 18.33 43.98 -4.53
N LEU A 83 18.01 43.46 -5.73
CA LEU A 83 17.97 42.01 -5.98
C LEU A 83 19.31 41.33 -5.65
N ALA A 84 20.44 41.97 -5.97
CA ALA A 84 21.78 41.44 -5.70
C ALA A 84 22.14 41.39 -4.19
N GLU A 85 21.44 42.16 -3.35
CA GLU A 85 21.57 42.07 -1.89
C GLU A 85 20.66 40.97 -1.33
N LEU A 86 19.42 40.88 -1.82
CA LEU A 86 18.48 39.80 -1.50
C LEU A 86 19.06 38.42 -1.85
N GLN A 87 19.74 38.30 -3.00
CA GLN A 87 20.38 37.07 -3.48
C GLN A 87 21.56 36.59 -2.62
N ARG A 88 22.00 37.36 -1.61
CA ARG A 88 22.96 36.86 -0.61
C ARG A 88 22.27 35.94 0.41
N ASP A 89 21.04 36.27 0.77
CA ASP A 89 20.22 35.55 1.75
C ASP A 89 19.33 34.49 1.07
N TYR A 90 18.89 34.76 -0.17
CA TYR A 90 18.06 33.89 -1.02
C TYR A 90 18.67 33.75 -2.43
N PRO A 91 19.81 33.04 -2.60
CA PRO A 91 20.50 32.87 -3.89
C PRO A 91 19.63 32.28 -5.01
N GLU A 92 18.57 31.57 -4.63
CA GLU A 92 17.66 30.86 -5.53
C GLU A 92 16.69 31.81 -6.27
N VAL A 93 16.50 33.03 -5.74
CA VAL A 93 15.54 34.02 -6.26
C VAL A 93 16.08 34.66 -7.54
N ALA A 94 15.58 34.20 -8.69
CA ALA A 94 16.02 34.66 -10.00
C ALA A 94 15.46 36.05 -10.42
N SER A 95 14.36 36.52 -9.82
CA SER A 95 13.80 37.85 -10.14
C SER A 95 12.89 38.39 -9.02
N LEU A 96 12.62 39.70 -9.07
CA LEU A 96 11.71 40.36 -8.12
C LEU A 96 10.23 39.96 -8.25
N HIS A 97 9.88 39.15 -9.26
CA HIS A 97 8.53 38.64 -9.45
C HIS A 97 8.19 37.41 -8.60
N TRP A 98 9.18 36.76 -8.00
CA TRP A 98 8.95 35.66 -7.05
C TRP A 98 8.05 36.11 -5.91
N SER A 99 7.18 35.21 -5.44
CA SER A 99 6.50 35.48 -4.18
C SER A 99 7.44 35.27 -2.99
N ILE A 100 7.09 35.88 -1.86
CA ILE A 100 7.81 35.71 -0.59
C ILE A 100 7.69 34.26 -0.09
N ASP A 101 6.51 33.64 -0.20
CA ASP A 101 6.30 32.23 0.17
C ASP A 101 7.16 31.28 -0.70
N GLU A 102 7.23 31.56 -2.01
CA GLU A 102 8.01 30.79 -2.99
C GLU A 102 9.52 30.92 -2.74
N ALA A 103 9.99 32.13 -2.40
CA ALA A 103 11.38 32.37 -2.03
C ALA A 103 11.76 31.66 -0.71
N ALA A 104 10.90 31.74 0.30
CA ALA A 104 11.10 31.05 1.59
C ALA A 104 11.15 29.52 1.42
N PHE A 105 10.26 28.95 0.61
CA PHE A 105 10.22 27.50 0.32
C PHE A 105 11.42 27.02 -0.51
N ALA A 106 11.81 27.76 -1.55
CA ALA A 106 13.01 27.45 -2.31
C ALA A 106 14.27 27.52 -1.44
N ARG A 107 14.31 28.47 -0.49
CA ARG A 107 15.40 28.59 0.47
C ARG A 107 15.42 27.42 1.47
N ALA A 108 14.25 26.97 1.94
CA ALA A 108 14.15 25.76 2.76
C ALA A 108 14.71 24.54 2.02
N LEU A 109 14.31 24.33 0.77
CA LEU A 109 14.83 23.26 -0.10
C LEU A 109 16.35 23.30 -0.29
N ALA A 110 16.94 24.49 -0.38
CA ALA A 110 18.39 24.66 -0.54
C ALA A 110 19.16 24.35 0.75
N LEU A 111 18.57 24.65 1.91
CA LEU A 111 19.18 24.45 3.24
C LEU A 111 19.12 23.00 3.76
N LEU A 112 18.31 22.13 3.15
CA LEU A 112 18.33 20.69 3.47
C LEU A 112 19.67 20.03 3.08
N PRO A 113 20.19 19.08 3.90
CA PRO A 113 21.37 18.29 3.56
C PRO A 113 21.08 17.32 2.41
N GLU A 114 22.13 16.66 1.88
CA GLU A 114 21.98 15.65 0.82
C GLU A 114 21.17 14.43 1.27
N GLU A 115 21.24 14.08 2.56
CA GLU A 115 20.43 13.04 3.23
C GLU A 115 18.91 13.33 3.21
N GLY A 116 18.50 14.57 2.91
CA GLY A 116 17.10 15.01 2.94
C GLY A 116 16.64 15.66 4.25
N GLY A 117 15.32 15.77 4.43
CA GLY A 117 14.71 16.33 5.63
C GLY A 117 13.30 16.89 5.40
N THR A 118 12.74 17.49 6.45
CA THR A 118 11.35 17.95 6.49
C THR A 118 11.24 19.48 6.36
N ILE A 119 10.43 19.93 5.41
CA ILE A 119 9.98 21.33 5.31
C ILE A 119 8.60 21.44 5.97
N VAL A 120 8.47 22.31 6.97
CA VAL A 120 7.22 22.58 7.67
C VAL A 120 6.54 23.80 7.05
N LEU A 121 5.26 23.62 6.76
CA LEU A 121 4.32 24.60 6.24
C LEU A 121 3.16 24.72 7.24
N PRO A 122 3.27 25.57 8.28
CA PRO A 122 2.21 25.78 9.27
C PRO A 122 0.85 26.16 8.65
N ALA A 123 -0.20 26.24 9.46
CA ALA A 123 -1.51 26.68 9.02
C ALA A 123 -1.43 28.06 8.32
N GLY A 124 -1.69 28.07 7.02
CA GLY A 124 -1.50 29.19 6.11
C GLY A 124 -1.80 28.79 4.66
N ARG A 125 -2.14 29.78 3.84
CA ARG A 125 -2.32 29.65 2.40
C ARG A 125 -1.17 30.30 1.66
N TYR A 126 -0.18 29.51 1.27
CA TYR A 126 1.02 29.97 0.60
C TYR A 126 0.78 30.08 -0.92
N VAL A 127 1.27 31.14 -1.58
CA VAL A 127 1.02 31.37 -3.01
C VAL A 127 2.32 31.55 -3.80
N ALA A 128 2.66 30.61 -4.68
CA ALA A 128 3.79 30.77 -5.62
C ALA A 128 3.37 31.59 -6.85
N ALA A 129 4.26 32.43 -7.37
CA ALA A 129 3.91 33.45 -8.37
C ALA A 129 4.86 33.62 -9.55
N ALA A 130 6.10 33.12 -9.49
CA ALA A 130 7.03 33.11 -10.63
C ALA A 130 7.13 31.72 -11.29
N GLN A 131 7.06 30.64 -10.51
CA GLN A 131 7.05 29.25 -10.97
C GLN A 131 6.18 28.37 -10.04
N SER A 132 5.91 27.14 -10.47
CA SER A 132 5.26 26.11 -9.66
C SER A 132 6.09 25.76 -8.43
N TRP A 133 5.44 25.29 -7.35
CA TRP A 133 6.13 24.62 -6.23
C TRP A 133 6.94 23.45 -6.80
N THR A 134 8.26 23.49 -6.69
CA THR A 134 9.14 22.56 -7.43
C THR A 134 10.12 21.90 -6.46
N ILE A 135 10.06 20.58 -6.35
CA ILE A 135 11.02 19.77 -5.58
C ILE A 135 11.88 18.98 -6.57
N ARG A 136 13.20 19.18 -6.50
CA ARG A 136 14.22 18.55 -7.35
C ARG A 136 15.31 17.82 -6.55
N ARG A 137 15.00 17.44 -5.32
CA ARG A 137 15.89 16.71 -4.40
C ARG A 137 15.13 15.50 -3.89
N ASP A 138 15.84 14.40 -3.69
CA ASP A 138 15.32 13.21 -3.05
C ASP A 138 15.19 13.43 -1.54
N HIS A 139 14.49 12.52 -0.84
CA HIS A 139 14.35 12.53 0.61
C HIS A 139 13.74 13.82 1.23
N VAL A 140 13.03 14.64 0.45
CA VAL A 140 12.31 15.82 0.95
C VAL A 140 10.90 15.43 1.42
N ARG A 141 10.59 15.73 2.67
CA ARG A 141 9.25 15.65 3.25
C ARG A 141 8.62 17.03 3.34
N LEU A 142 7.31 17.12 3.07
CA LEU A 142 6.50 18.30 3.36
C LEU A 142 5.54 17.96 4.51
N LEU A 143 5.54 18.78 5.56
CA LEU A 143 4.64 18.66 6.71
C LEU A 143 3.75 19.91 6.80
N GLY A 144 2.46 19.74 7.09
CA GLY A 144 1.54 20.85 7.32
C GLY A 144 0.35 20.48 8.19
N ASP A 145 -0.41 21.49 8.63
CA ASP A 145 -1.39 21.39 9.72
C ASP A 145 -2.75 20.78 9.33
N GLY A 146 -2.90 20.30 8.09
CA GLY A 146 -4.12 19.67 7.56
C GLY A 146 -4.60 20.27 6.24
N ALA A 147 -5.42 19.52 5.49
CA ALA A 147 -5.82 19.85 4.12
C ALA A 147 -6.66 21.14 3.96
N ASP A 148 -7.32 21.60 5.03
CA ASP A 148 -8.07 22.85 5.12
C ASP A 148 -7.28 23.99 5.79
N ARG A 149 -6.12 23.68 6.37
CA ARG A 149 -5.32 24.61 7.20
C ARG A 149 -4.04 25.03 6.50
N THR A 150 -3.34 24.11 5.83
CA THR A 150 -2.14 24.37 5.03
C THR A 150 -2.47 24.19 3.54
N ILE A 151 -2.46 25.29 2.78
CA ILE A 151 -2.87 25.30 1.38
C ILE A 151 -1.74 25.86 0.52
N LEU A 152 -1.14 25.03 -0.32
CA LEU A 152 -0.26 25.49 -1.40
C LEU A 152 -1.11 25.92 -2.61
N SER A 153 -0.95 27.16 -3.06
CA SER A 153 -1.66 27.76 -4.20
C SER A 153 -0.65 28.32 -5.22
N THR A 154 -1.10 28.56 -6.45
CA THR A 154 -0.32 29.23 -7.50
C THR A 154 -1.09 30.40 -8.06
N ALA A 155 -0.39 31.49 -8.38
CA ALA A 155 -0.98 32.67 -9.00
C ALA A 155 -1.61 32.35 -10.38
N PRO A 156 -2.64 33.10 -10.81
CA PRO A 156 -3.24 32.92 -12.13
C PRO A 156 -2.20 33.07 -13.26
N GLY A 157 -2.05 32.02 -14.07
CA GLY A 157 -1.12 31.97 -15.20
C GLY A 157 -0.04 30.89 -15.12
N LEU A 158 0.20 30.30 -13.95
CA LEU A 158 1.09 29.14 -13.81
C LEU A 158 0.39 27.85 -14.30
N SER A 159 1.14 26.98 -14.98
CA SER A 159 0.62 25.78 -15.68
C SER A 159 0.46 24.54 -14.80
N ASP A 160 1.14 24.48 -13.67
CA ASP A 160 1.21 23.34 -12.77
C ASP A 160 1.31 23.84 -11.32
N ALA A 161 0.73 23.12 -10.36
CA ALA A 161 0.72 23.51 -8.94
C ALA A 161 2.00 23.05 -8.23
N LEU A 162 2.15 21.74 -8.06
CA LEU A 162 3.33 21.07 -7.47
C LEU A 162 4.01 20.19 -8.53
N VAL A 163 5.33 20.27 -8.60
CA VAL A 163 6.18 19.53 -9.53
C VAL A 163 7.21 18.74 -8.73
N LEU A 164 7.09 17.41 -8.77
CA LEU A 164 8.00 16.46 -8.12
C LEU A 164 8.85 15.76 -9.20
N SER A 165 9.98 16.36 -9.57
CA SER A 165 10.93 15.76 -10.52
C SER A 165 12.27 16.52 -10.52
N PRO A 166 13.42 15.82 -10.49
CA PRO A 166 14.72 16.44 -10.72
C PRO A 166 14.87 16.99 -12.15
N TYR A 167 14.07 16.49 -13.12
CA TYR A 167 14.38 16.57 -14.55
C TYR A 167 13.24 17.16 -15.38
N ARG A 168 13.25 18.48 -15.59
CA ARG A 168 12.60 19.06 -16.79
C ARG A 168 13.45 18.72 -18.02
N HIS A 169 13.07 17.68 -18.77
CA HIS A 169 13.46 17.44 -20.18
C HIS A 169 14.96 17.41 -20.57
N GLY A 170 15.91 17.54 -19.65
CA GLY A 170 17.36 17.44 -19.92
C GLY A 170 18.08 16.33 -19.13
N GLY A 171 17.33 15.45 -18.45
CA GLY A 171 17.85 14.50 -17.46
C GLY A 171 18.20 13.11 -18.00
N TRP A 172 17.41 12.59 -18.96
CA TRP A 172 17.92 11.47 -19.76
C TRP A 172 19.05 12.04 -20.62
N ARG A 173 20.26 11.51 -20.45
CA ARG A 173 21.42 11.87 -21.27
C ARG A 173 21.19 11.35 -22.69
N SER A 174 20.39 12.08 -23.47
CA SER A 174 20.30 11.94 -24.92
C SER A 174 21.54 12.50 -25.63
N ALA A 175 22.70 12.35 -24.99
CA ALA A 175 23.98 12.41 -25.68
C ALA A 175 24.05 11.11 -26.53
N PRO A 176 24.36 11.19 -27.85
CA PRO A 176 24.26 10.03 -28.74
C PRO A 176 25.18 8.83 -28.41
N ASP A 177 26.05 8.98 -27.42
CA ASP A 177 27.01 8.02 -26.89
C ASP A 177 26.45 7.06 -25.83
N GLN A 178 25.25 7.31 -25.28
CA GLN A 178 24.63 6.46 -24.23
C GLN A 178 23.38 5.68 -24.72
N ILE A 179 23.29 5.39 -26.02
CA ILE A 179 22.28 4.47 -26.56
C ILE A 179 22.94 3.10 -26.77
N TYR A 180 22.38 2.08 -26.12
CA TYR A 180 22.89 0.71 -26.12
C TYR A 180 21.94 -0.24 -26.88
N PRO A 181 22.07 -0.39 -28.21
CA PRO A 181 21.28 -1.34 -28.98
C PRO A 181 21.39 -2.77 -28.45
N ILE A 182 20.25 -3.44 -28.35
CA ILE A 182 20.14 -4.87 -28.05
C ILE A 182 20.30 -5.71 -29.33
N ASP A 183 20.55 -7.00 -29.17
CA ASP A 183 20.56 -7.95 -30.28
C ASP A 183 19.18 -8.07 -30.95
N SER A 184 19.17 -8.33 -32.26
CA SER A 184 17.94 -8.39 -33.08
C SER A 184 16.95 -9.49 -32.70
N GLY A 185 17.42 -10.62 -32.14
CA GLY A 185 16.60 -11.71 -31.63
C GLY A 185 16.31 -11.61 -30.13
N SER A 186 16.86 -10.61 -29.45
CA SER A 186 16.68 -10.39 -28.02
C SER A 186 15.42 -9.58 -27.72
N GLY A 187 14.92 -9.72 -26.50
CA GLY A 187 13.86 -8.87 -25.97
C GLY A 187 12.45 -9.39 -26.21
N SER A 188 12.25 -10.69 -26.43
CA SER A 188 10.91 -11.29 -26.50
C SER A 188 10.13 -11.08 -25.19
N ILE A 189 8.80 -10.99 -25.31
CA ILE A 189 7.90 -10.93 -24.15
C ILE A 189 8.13 -12.10 -23.19
N GLY A 190 8.13 -11.82 -21.89
CA GLY A 190 8.41 -12.78 -20.83
C GLY A 190 9.90 -13.12 -20.62
N ALA A 191 10.83 -12.58 -21.43
CA ALA A 191 12.25 -12.80 -21.20
C ALA A 191 12.73 -12.07 -19.94
N ALA A 192 13.61 -12.71 -19.16
CA ALA A 192 14.17 -12.14 -17.92
C ALA A 192 15.30 -11.12 -18.15
N GLY A 193 15.45 -10.60 -19.37
CA GLY A 193 16.55 -9.70 -19.72
C GLY A 193 16.72 -9.45 -21.21
N VAL A 194 17.72 -8.64 -21.54
CA VAL A 194 18.10 -8.32 -22.92
C VAL A 194 19.60 -8.51 -23.15
N GLN A 195 19.95 -9.09 -24.30
CA GLN A 195 21.31 -9.18 -24.80
C GLN A 195 21.71 -7.85 -25.44
N LEU A 196 22.78 -7.22 -24.97
CA LEU A 196 23.40 -6.06 -25.63
C LEU A 196 24.10 -6.52 -26.92
N ARG A 197 24.02 -5.69 -27.97
CA ARG A 197 24.67 -5.95 -29.27
C ARG A 197 26.20 -5.91 -29.19
N VAL A 198 26.76 -5.23 -28.20
CA VAL A 198 28.20 -5.19 -27.92
C VAL A 198 28.40 -5.52 -26.45
N ALA A 199 29.02 -6.67 -26.17
CA ALA A 199 29.16 -7.19 -24.80
C ALA A 199 29.88 -6.22 -23.85
N ALA A 200 30.88 -5.49 -24.34
CA ALA A 200 31.66 -4.54 -23.53
C ALA A 200 30.83 -3.41 -22.90
N TRP A 201 29.64 -3.09 -23.44
CA TRP A 201 28.72 -2.12 -22.83
C TRP A 201 28.13 -2.60 -21.50
N ALA A 202 28.24 -3.88 -21.16
CA ALA A 202 27.96 -4.42 -19.82
C ALA A 202 28.61 -3.60 -18.70
N ALA A 203 29.83 -3.11 -18.92
CA ALA A 203 30.61 -2.36 -17.93
C ALA A 203 29.98 -1.01 -17.53
N ASP A 204 29.02 -0.50 -18.32
CA ASP A 204 28.32 0.76 -18.05
C ASP A 204 27.08 0.57 -17.15
N PHE A 205 26.71 -0.67 -16.81
CA PHE A 205 25.52 -1.01 -16.01
C PHE A 205 25.89 -1.70 -14.68
N ARG A 206 25.04 -1.50 -13.67
CA ARG A 206 25.15 -2.06 -12.32
C ARG A 206 23.79 -2.59 -11.84
N PRO A 207 23.76 -3.61 -10.97
CA PRO A 207 22.52 -3.99 -10.29
C PRO A 207 21.92 -2.80 -9.53
N GLY A 208 20.62 -2.56 -9.71
CA GLY A 208 19.89 -1.39 -9.19
C GLY A 208 19.71 -0.25 -10.20
N ASP A 209 20.44 -0.26 -11.33
CA ASP A 209 20.28 0.77 -12.36
C ASP A 209 18.91 0.70 -13.04
N LEU A 210 18.26 1.85 -13.21
CA LEU A 210 17.00 1.97 -13.94
C LEU A 210 17.27 2.10 -15.45
N VAL A 211 16.85 1.10 -16.23
CA VAL A 211 16.92 1.12 -17.69
C VAL A 211 15.57 1.42 -18.32
N PHE A 212 15.59 2.07 -19.49
CA PHE A 212 14.42 2.21 -20.36
C PHE A 212 14.68 1.48 -21.68
N ILE A 213 13.96 0.38 -21.88
CA ILE A 213 14.10 -0.49 -23.05
C ILE A 213 13.05 -0.04 -24.05
N ARG A 214 13.46 0.36 -25.27
CA ARG A 214 12.54 0.91 -26.28
C ARG A 214 12.90 0.49 -27.70
N ASN A 215 11.88 0.42 -28.55
CA ASN A 215 12.03 0.21 -29.98
C ASN A 215 12.16 1.57 -30.72
N GLY A 216 13.27 1.77 -31.43
CA GLY A 216 13.60 3.04 -32.11
C GLY A 216 12.80 3.37 -33.38
N ALA A 217 11.78 2.59 -33.74
CA ALA A 217 11.02 2.76 -34.99
C ALA A 217 9.75 3.63 -34.89
N CYS A 218 9.27 3.96 -33.69
CA CYS A 218 8.01 4.71 -33.52
C CYS A 218 8.16 6.22 -33.76
N ARG A 219 7.24 6.81 -34.53
CA ARG A 219 7.16 8.26 -34.84
C ARG A 219 5.99 9.00 -34.19
N PHE A 220 5.19 8.31 -33.37
CA PHE A 220 4.15 8.95 -32.55
C PHE A 220 4.74 9.43 -31.23
N ASP A 221 3.97 10.18 -30.45
CA ASP A 221 4.24 10.54 -29.05
C ASP A 221 4.16 9.33 -28.08
N GLN A 222 4.36 8.13 -28.62
CA GLN A 222 4.20 6.81 -28.04
C GLN A 222 5.50 6.05 -28.30
N ASP A 223 6.55 6.37 -27.53
CA ASP A 223 7.76 5.54 -27.49
C ASP A 223 7.33 4.14 -27.04
N TYR A 224 7.68 3.12 -27.83
CA TYR A 224 7.25 1.74 -27.56
C TYR A 224 8.26 1.12 -26.59
N GLY A 225 8.05 1.34 -25.28
CA GLY A 225 9.06 1.10 -24.26
C GLY A 225 8.59 0.43 -22.97
N GLU A 226 9.54 0.24 -22.04
CA GLU A 226 9.28 0.00 -20.62
C GLU A 226 10.49 0.36 -19.74
N PHE A 227 10.20 0.77 -18.51
CA PHE A 227 11.21 0.88 -17.45
C PHE A 227 11.39 -0.46 -16.75
N ASN A 228 12.63 -0.78 -16.40
CA ASN A 228 12.97 -1.97 -15.62
C ASN A 228 14.26 -1.72 -14.82
N GLU A 229 14.53 -2.52 -13.81
CA GLU A 229 15.72 -2.42 -12.96
C GLU A 229 16.72 -3.53 -13.35
N VAL A 230 17.99 -3.20 -13.50
CA VAL A 230 19.04 -4.21 -13.73
C VAL A 230 19.17 -5.05 -12.47
N ALA A 231 18.92 -6.36 -12.58
CA ALA A 231 19.13 -7.32 -11.49
C ALA A 231 20.50 -8.00 -11.57
N GLY A 232 21.16 -7.96 -12.73
CA GLY A 232 22.48 -8.51 -12.93
C GLY A 232 22.99 -8.25 -14.35
N VAL A 233 24.30 -8.33 -14.51
CA VAL A 233 25.00 -8.17 -15.79
C VAL A 233 26.00 -9.31 -15.90
N ASP A 234 26.16 -9.91 -17.08
CA ASP A 234 27.23 -10.87 -17.35
C ASP A 234 28.26 -10.36 -18.37
N ASP A 235 29.43 -11.00 -18.38
CA ASP A 235 30.55 -10.67 -19.27
C ASP A 235 30.23 -10.88 -20.77
N ALA A 236 29.13 -11.59 -21.08
CA ALA A 236 28.66 -11.80 -22.44
C ALA A 236 27.74 -10.65 -22.93
N GLY A 237 27.40 -9.69 -22.07
CA GLY A 237 26.55 -8.55 -22.42
C GLY A 237 25.06 -8.76 -22.16
N PHE A 238 24.66 -9.81 -21.43
CA PHE A 238 23.27 -10.00 -21.06
C PHE A 238 22.91 -9.16 -19.82
N LEU A 239 22.01 -8.20 -20.00
CA LEU A 239 21.38 -7.46 -18.90
C LEU A 239 20.20 -8.27 -18.37
N ARG A 240 20.39 -8.92 -17.22
CA ARG A 240 19.29 -9.53 -16.47
C ARG A 240 18.50 -8.43 -15.77
N LEU A 241 17.18 -8.50 -15.88
CA LEU A 241 16.26 -7.51 -15.36
C LEU A 241 15.52 -8.07 -14.15
N ARG A 242 15.08 -7.17 -13.25
CA ARG A 242 14.34 -7.51 -12.03
C ARG A 242 12.98 -8.11 -12.34
N HIS A 243 12.35 -7.63 -13.40
CA HIS A 243 11.07 -8.14 -13.89
C HIS A 243 11.21 -8.67 -15.33
N PRO A 244 10.49 -9.75 -15.71
CA PRO A 244 10.40 -10.16 -17.10
C PRO A 244 9.85 -9.04 -18.00
N LEU A 245 10.29 -9.01 -19.26
CA LEU A 245 9.83 -8.02 -20.23
C LEU A 245 8.33 -8.15 -20.49
N SER A 246 7.57 -7.05 -20.43
CA SER A 246 6.12 -7.10 -20.66
C SER A 246 5.72 -6.95 -22.14
N ARG A 247 6.70 -6.72 -23.02
CA ARG A 247 6.50 -6.56 -24.46
C ARG A 247 7.60 -7.28 -25.25
N ASP A 248 7.35 -7.48 -26.54
CA ASP A 248 8.34 -7.97 -27.49
C ASP A 248 9.07 -6.80 -28.16
N TYR A 249 10.39 -6.74 -27.97
CA TYR A 249 11.32 -5.76 -28.53
C TYR A 249 12.18 -6.34 -29.67
N SER A 250 12.00 -7.63 -30.01
CA SER A 250 12.76 -8.29 -31.08
C SER A 250 12.37 -7.73 -32.46
N LEU A 251 13.32 -7.73 -33.40
CA LEU A 251 13.08 -7.17 -34.73
C LEU A 251 12.18 -8.08 -35.61
N ALA A 252 11.96 -9.33 -35.21
CA ALA A 252 11.30 -10.35 -36.02
C ALA A 252 9.78 -10.16 -36.22
N ARG A 253 9.10 -9.35 -35.38
CA ARG A 253 7.64 -9.12 -35.43
C ARG A 253 7.25 -7.72 -35.97
N LEU A 254 8.20 -6.93 -36.49
CA LEU A 254 7.99 -5.55 -36.98
C LEU A 254 7.54 -5.45 -38.44
N ALA A 255 6.47 -6.16 -38.81
CA ALA A 255 5.89 -6.14 -40.17
C ALA A 255 5.19 -4.81 -40.55
N TRP A 256 5.25 -3.79 -39.70
CA TRP A 256 4.57 -2.49 -39.82
C TRP A 256 5.52 -1.34 -40.20
N ALA A 257 6.80 -1.64 -40.43
CA ALA A 257 7.74 -0.70 -41.03
C ALA A 257 7.49 -0.60 -42.55
N GLY A 258 6.71 0.40 -42.95
CA GLY A 258 6.54 0.77 -44.36
C GLY A 258 7.87 1.09 -45.04
N GLU A 259 7.94 0.78 -46.34
CA GLU A 259 9.13 0.73 -47.20
C GLU A 259 10.14 1.88 -47.03
N VAL A 260 11.44 1.54 -46.99
CA VAL A 260 12.54 2.51 -47.01
C VAL A 260 12.74 3.06 -48.42
N ALA A 261 12.10 4.18 -48.73
CA ALA A 261 12.27 4.89 -49.99
C ALA A 261 13.53 5.79 -50.03
N ALA A 262 14.69 5.16 -50.21
CA ALA A 262 15.99 5.78 -50.57
C ALA A 262 16.60 6.80 -49.56
N PRO A 263 17.88 7.22 -49.73
CA PRO A 263 18.50 8.19 -48.84
C PRO A 263 17.94 9.60 -49.07
N PHE A 264 17.08 10.06 -48.16
CA PHE A 264 16.62 11.45 -48.14
C PHE A 264 17.64 12.33 -47.40
N ALA A 265 18.41 13.11 -48.16
CA ALA A 265 19.20 14.21 -47.60
C ALA A 265 18.28 15.43 -47.38
N LEU A 266 18.31 16.01 -46.18
CA LEU A 266 17.53 17.20 -45.86
C LEU A 266 17.95 18.39 -46.75
N PRO A 267 17.00 19.12 -47.37
CA PRO A 267 17.33 20.39 -48.01
C PRO A 267 17.88 21.38 -46.98
N ALA A 268 18.82 22.22 -47.43
CA ALA A 268 19.36 23.30 -46.60
C ALA A 268 18.24 24.27 -46.17
N GLU A 269 18.51 25.08 -45.14
CA GLU A 269 17.59 26.09 -44.66
C GLU A 269 17.03 26.99 -45.79
N GLN A 270 15.73 27.29 -45.76
CA GLN A 270 14.95 28.01 -46.78
C GLN A 270 14.89 27.32 -48.16
N GLN A 271 15.71 26.30 -48.41
CA GLN A 271 15.73 25.55 -49.66
C GLN A 271 14.50 24.62 -49.75
N THR A 272 14.06 24.36 -50.97
CA THR A 272 12.83 23.60 -51.26
C THR A 272 13.19 22.37 -52.09
N ALA A 273 12.91 21.18 -51.56
CA ALA A 273 13.09 19.90 -52.24
C ALA A 273 11.75 19.42 -52.83
N VAL A 274 11.81 18.67 -53.94
CA VAL A 274 10.62 18.07 -54.56
C VAL A 274 10.66 16.56 -54.34
N VAL A 275 9.64 16.04 -53.68
CA VAL A 275 9.46 14.62 -53.35
C VAL A 275 8.34 14.07 -54.25
N ALA A 276 8.59 12.94 -54.93
CA ALA A 276 7.58 12.25 -55.71
C ALA A 276 6.88 11.19 -54.84
N ILE A 277 5.55 11.24 -54.78
CA ILE A 277 4.68 10.37 -53.99
C ILE A 277 3.88 9.50 -54.96
N ARG A 278 4.23 8.22 -55.09
CA ARG A 278 3.46 7.28 -55.92
C ARG A 278 2.18 6.88 -55.20
N THR A 279 1.07 6.83 -55.94
CA THR A 279 -0.24 6.44 -55.40
C THR A 279 -0.41 4.93 -55.33
N GLY A 280 -0.76 4.44 -54.14
CA GLY A 280 -1.27 3.10 -53.87
C GLY A 280 -2.43 3.20 -52.88
N GLU A 281 -3.28 2.17 -52.78
CA GLU A 281 -4.49 2.23 -51.94
C GLU A 281 -4.14 2.33 -50.46
N GLY A 282 -4.38 3.49 -49.84
CA GLY A 282 -4.36 3.62 -48.38
C GLY A 282 -3.61 4.79 -47.74
N TYR A 283 -3.30 5.89 -48.43
CA TYR A 283 -2.73 7.09 -47.76
C TYR A 283 -3.32 8.44 -48.18
N PHE A 284 -3.16 9.40 -47.25
CA PHE A 284 -3.78 10.73 -47.21
C PHE A 284 -3.15 11.72 -48.21
N SER A 285 -4.00 12.45 -48.95
CA SER A 285 -3.57 13.56 -49.82
C SER A 285 -3.67 14.89 -49.04
N PRO A 286 -2.55 15.54 -48.67
CA PRO A 286 -2.60 16.83 -47.98
C PRO A 286 -3.17 17.93 -48.88
N LYS A 287 -4.00 18.81 -48.32
CA LYS A 287 -4.41 20.05 -48.98
C LYS A 287 -3.35 21.12 -48.74
N THR A 288 -3.33 22.17 -49.57
CA THR A 288 -2.45 23.33 -49.38
C THR A 288 -2.69 23.97 -48.01
N GLY A 289 -1.74 23.77 -47.09
CA GLY A 289 -1.82 24.19 -45.69
C GLY A 289 -1.44 23.09 -44.69
N ASP A 290 -1.51 21.81 -45.07
CA ASP A 290 -1.19 20.69 -44.18
C ASP A 290 0.33 20.46 -44.09
N ALA A 291 0.88 20.36 -42.87
CA ALA A 291 2.29 20.08 -42.63
C ALA A 291 2.55 18.58 -42.47
N ILE A 292 3.50 18.02 -43.23
CA ILE A 292 4.02 16.67 -42.98
C ILE A 292 5.07 16.76 -41.87
N SER A 293 4.69 16.38 -40.65
CA SER A 293 5.58 16.39 -39.49
C SER A 293 6.40 15.10 -39.40
N ILE A 294 7.73 15.24 -39.35
CA ILE A 294 8.68 14.18 -38.98
C ILE A 294 9.62 14.79 -37.96
N GLY A 295 9.23 14.78 -36.68
CA GLY A 295 9.75 15.71 -35.69
C GLY A 295 9.18 17.12 -35.92
N GLY A 296 8.66 17.75 -34.87
CA GLY A 296 7.93 19.02 -35.01
C GLY A 296 8.75 20.12 -35.70
N GLU A 297 8.19 20.69 -36.76
CA GLU A 297 8.70 21.86 -37.54
C GLU A 297 9.89 21.63 -38.51
N LEU A 298 10.32 20.38 -38.78
CA LEU A 298 11.49 20.12 -39.66
C LEU A 298 11.31 20.50 -41.15
N LEU A 299 10.11 20.32 -41.73
CA LEU A 299 9.79 20.64 -43.12
C LEU A 299 8.35 21.16 -43.24
N ALA A 300 8.12 22.13 -44.11
CA ALA A 300 6.81 22.69 -44.43
C ALA A 300 6.43 22.40 -45.88
N VAL A 301 5.16 22.08 -46.15
CA VAL A 301 4.67 21.88 -47.52
C VAL A 301 4.53 23.25 -48.21
N ALA A 302 5.35 23.50 -49.23
CA ALA A 302 5.35 24.73 -50.00
C ALA A 302 4.34 24.67 -51.17
N ALA A 303 4.18 23.51 -51.81
CA ALA A 303 3.19 23.28 -52.86
C ALA A 303 2.89 21.78 -53.03
N VAL A 304 1.68 21.46 -53.50
CA VAL A 304 1.27 20.11 -53.93
C VAL A 304 0.86 20.20 -55.40
N THR A 305 1.40 19.34 -56.27
CA THR A 305 1.10 19.37 -57.71
C THR A 305 1.09 17.95 -58.26
N GLY A 306 -0.10 17.36 -58.40
CA GLY A 306 -0.27 15.98 -58.82
C GLY A 306 0.34 15.00 -57.82
N ASP A 307 1.20 14.11 -58.30
CA ASP A 307 1.96 13.12 -57.51
C ASP A 307 3.24 13.72 -56.87
N ARG A 308 3.44 15.04 -56.92
CA ARG A 308 4.67 15.70 -56.43
C ARG A 308 4.38 16.71 -55.33
N LEU A 309 5.17 16.58 -54.26
CA LEU A 309 5.15 17.43 -53.08
C LEU A 309 6.41 18.29 -53.05
N SER A 310 6.24 19.60 -52.96
CA SER A 310 7.34 20.55 -52.77
C SER A 310 7.44 20.88 -51.28
N VAL A 311 8.54 20.50 -50.62
CA VAL A 311 8.78 20.69 -49.18
C VAL A 311 9.95 21.64 -48.95
N ARG A 312 9.73 22.67 -48.13
CA ARG A 312 10.72 23.68 -47.74
C ARG A 312 11.18 23.43 -46.32
N ASN A 313 12.49 23.50 -46.07
CA ASN A 313 13.02 23.61 -44.71
C ASN A 313 12.79 25.04 -44.21
N PRO A 314 11.95 25.28 -43.17
CA PRO A 314 11.56 26.63 -42.76
C PRO A 314 12.64 27.36 -41.94
N GLY A 315 13.76 26.71 -41.57
CA GLY A 315 14.89 27.32 -40.86
C GLY A 315 14.69 27.59 -39.35
N ARG A 316 13.45 27.50 -38.86
CA ARG A 316 13.05 27.95 -37.51
C ARG A 316 13.66 27.18 -36.32
N ALA A 317 14.45 26.14 -36.57
CA ALA A 317 14.99 25.25 -35.53
C ALA A 317 16.51 24.97 -35.66
N ASN A 318 17.28 25.85 -36.33
CA ASN A 318 18.75 25.87 -36.21
C ASN A 318 19.29 27.30 -36.25
N ALA A 319 19.39 27.95 -35.09
CA ALA A 319 20.19 29.17 -34.92
C ALA A 319 20.99 29.05 -33.60
N PRO A 320 22.27 29.47 -33.54
CA PRO A 320 23.09 29.36 -32.33
C PRO A 320 22.53 30.20 -31.17
N ALA A 321 23.02 29.92 -29.95
CA ALA A 321 22.58 30.57 -28.71
C ALA A 321 22.47 32.11 -28.81
N GLY A 322 21.25 32.64 -28.67
CA GLY A 322 20.99 34.10 -28.75
C GLY A 322 19.55 34.55 -28.99
N THR A 323 18.55 33.68 -28.83
CA THR A 323 17.11 33.94 -29.04
C THR A 323 16.56 35.19 -28.34
N VAL A 324 15.68 35.95 -29.01
CA VAL A 324 14.52 36.64 -28.37
C VAL A 324 13.29 36.56 -29.28
N ILE A 325 12.10 36.41 -28.66
CA ILE A 325 10.75 36.15 -29.25
C ILE A 325 9.81 37.30 -28.82
N PRO A 326 8.93 37.85 -29.69
CA PRO A 326 7.46 37.59 -29.59
C PRO A 326 6.70 37.74 -30.95
N VAL A 327 5.39 37.53 -31.13
CA VAL A 327 4.20 37.36 -30.26
C VAL A 327 3.34 36.19 -30.78
N GLY A 328 2.71 35.41 -29.90
CA GLY A 328 1.67 34.43 -30.33
C GLY A 328 1.43 33.21 -29.43
N ALA A 329 1.74 33.28 -28.13
CA ALA A 329 1.57 32.14 -27.23
C ALA A 329 0.09 31.77 -27.02
N ARG A 330 -0.25 30.48 -27.20
CA ARG A 330 -1.53 29.91 -26.75
C ARG A 330 -1.37 29.33 -25.35
N ILE A 331 -2.33 29.63 -24.48
CA ILE A 331 -2.38 29.13 -23.09
C ILE A 331 -2.83 27.67 -23.08
N ALA A 332 -2.15 26.83 -22.30
CA ALA A 332 -2.65 25.52 -21.89
C ALA A 332 -2.69 25.46 -20.36
N MET A 333 -3.88 25.24 -19.80
CA MET A 333 -4.07 25.06 -18.36
C MET A 333 -3.64 23.65 -17.90
N ALA A 334 -3.31 23.52 -16.62
CA ALA A 334 -3.04 22.24 -15.95
C ALA A 334 -4.10 21.18 -16.30
N ARG A 335 -3.67 19.97 -16.68
CA ARG A 335 -4.58 18.87 -17.04
C ARG A 335 -4.72 17.76 -15.98
N GLY A 336 -3.90 17.76 -14.93
CA GLY A 336 -3.92 16.80 -13.82
C GLY A 336 -3.51 17.46 -12.50
N VAL A 337 -3.87 16.85 -11.35
CA VAL A 337 -3.56 17.39 -10.01
C VAL A 337 -2.21 16.85 -9.52
N ILE A 338 -2.02 15.53 -9.56
CA ILE A 338 -0.71 14.89 -9.45
C ILE A 338 -0.28 14.42 -10.83
N ARG A 339 0.97 14.71 -11.20
CA ARG A 339 1.61 14.20 -12.42
C ARG A 339 2.96 13.59 -12.08
N LEU A 340 3.02 12.27 -12.11
CA LEU A 340 4.26 11.49 -12.11
C LEU A 340 4.68 11.34 -13.57
N THR A 341 5.92 11.74 -13.88
CA THR A 341 6.49 11.78 -15.24
C THR A 341 8.00 11.67 -15.16
N GLN A 342 8.60 11.04 -16.18
CA GLN A 342 10.04 11.11 -16.46
C GLN A 342 10.88 10.61 -15.27
N THR A 343 10.87 9.29 -15.09
CA THR A 343 11.67 8.51 -14.11
C THR A 343 11.29 8.66 -12.63
N THR A 344 10.03 8.94 -12.32
CA THR A 344 9.55 8.85 -10.92
C THR A 344 9.60 7.40 -10.44
N ARG A 345 10.37 7.12 -9.38
CA ARG A 345 10.53 5.80 -8.75
C ARG A 345 9.92 5.81 -7.34
N ASP A 346 9.24 4.73 -6.96
CA ASP A 346 8.79 4.40 -5.60
C ASP A 346 8.00 5.53 -4.89
N PHE A 347 7.28 6.35 -5.66
CA PHE A 347 6.42 7.43 -5.15
C PHE A 347 5.33 6.87 -4.23
N ARG A 348 5.16 7.44 -3.03
CA ARG A 348 4.10 7.05 -2.09
C ARG A 348 3.20 8.23 -1.77
N ALA A 349 1.90 8.00 -1.85
CA ALA A 349 0.84 8.90 -1.40
C ALA A 349 -0.09 8.15 -0.46
N GLU A 350 -0.25 8.63 0.76
CA GLU A 350 -1.11 8.02 1.77
C GLU A 350 -2.14 9.02 2.30
N ALA A 351 -3.40 8.57 2.49
CA ALA A 351 -4.51 9.35 3.03
C ALA A 351 -4.85 10.67 2.30
N LEU A 352 -4.43 10.84 1.03
CA LEU A 352 -4.65 12.10 0.28
C LEU A 352 -6.06 12.16 -0.32
N THR A 353 -6.77 13.28 -0.08
CA THR A 353 -7.93 13.66 -0.91
C THR A 353 -7.46 14.51 -2.08
N ILE A 354 -7.61 13.99 -3.30
CA ILE A 354 -7.16 14.62 -4.55
C ILE A 354 -8.38 14.92 -5.42
N ILE A 355 -8.69 16.20 -5.61
CA ILE A 355 -9.87 16.65 -6.38
C ILE A 355 -9.40 17.34 -7.67
N GLY A 356 -9.79 16.81 -8.83
CA GLY A 356 -9.35 17.31 -10.13
C GLY A 356 -10.49 17.52 -11.13
N ARG A 357 -10.39 18.55 -11.97
CA ARG A 357 -11.45 18.91 -12.95
C ARG A 357 -11.41 18.10 -14.24
N ARG A 358 -10.29 17.45 -14.54
CA ARG A 358 -10.11 16.63 -15.76
C ARG A 358 -9.43 15.31 -15.45
N LYS A 359 -8.09 15.27 -15.39
CA LYS A 359 -7.36 14.15 -14.79
C LYS A 359 -7.13 14.48 -13.31
N VAL A 360 -7.09 13.46 -12.46
CA VAL A 360 -6.80 13.62 -11.03
C VAL A 360 -5.36 13.20 -10.76
N VAL A 361 -4.98 12.00 -11.20
CA VAL A 361 -3.62 11.47 -11.13
C VAL A 361 -3.15 11.09 -12.54
N VAL A 362 -1.91 11.42 -12.90
CA VAL A 362 -1.25 10.98 -14.13
C VAL A 362 0.02 10.22 -13.72
N VAL A 363 0.17 8.99 -14.22
CA VAL A 363 1.22 8.04 -13.82
C VAL A 363 1.96 7.59 -15.08
N SER A 364 2.73 8.49 -15.69
CA SER A 364 3.43 8.24 -16.96
C SER A 364 4.92 8.05 -16.71
N ASN A 365 5.59 7.18 -17.46
CA ASN A 365 7.05 6.98 -17.40
C ASN A 365 7.58 6.88 -15.94
N SER A 366 6.94 6.03 -15.13
CA SER A 366 7.15 5.93 -13.68
C SER A 366 7.07 4.47 -13.20
N TYR A 367 7.70 4.20 -12.07
CA TYR A 367 7.98 2.85 -11.54
C TYR A 367 7.55 2.77 -10.06
N GLY A 368 6.87 1.70 -9.66
CA GLY A 368 6.69 1.31 -8.24
C GLY A 368 5.84 2.27 -7.40
N SER A 369 4.97 3.07 -8.01
CA SER A 369 4.19 4.09 -7.30
C SER A 369 3.05 3.48 -6.46
N VAL A 370 2.86 3.91 -5.22
CA VAL A 370 1.80 3.43 -4.31
C VAL A 370 0.89 4.58 -3.88
N PHE A 371 -0.41 4.39 -4.05
CA PHE A 371 -1.47 5.23 -3.49
C PHE A 371 -2.24 4.39 -2.47
N ARG A 372 -2.37 4.89 -1.24
CA ARG A 372 -2.94 4.13 -0.12
C ARG A 372 -3.93 4.98 0.66
N ASP A 373 -5.13 4.46 0.92
CA ASP A 373 -6.19 5.16 1.65
C ASP A 373 -6.58 6.54 1.02
N CYS A 374 -6.26 6.76 -0.26
CA CYS A 374 -6.48 8.02 -0.96
C CYS A 374 -7.91 8.14 -1.52
N VAL A 375 -8.45 9.37 -1.55
CA VAL A 375 -9.76 9.71 -2.11
C VAL A 375 -9.56 10.52 -3.40
N LEU A 376 -9.75 9.89 -4.55
CA LEU A 376 -9.55 10.47 -5.88
C LEU A 376 -10.91 10.89 -6.47
N ILE A 377 -11.17 12.20 -6.54
CA ILE A 377 -12.45 12.76 -6.99
C ILE A 377 -12.26 13.55 -8.28
N ARG A 378 -13.03 13.23 -9.31
CA ARG A 378 -13.23 14.12 -10.46
C ARG A 378 -14.51 14.96 -10.29
N ASP A 379 -14.32 16.26 -10.01
CA ASP A 379 -15.38 17.27 -9.93
C ASP A 379 -15.24 18.29 -11.08
N PRO A 380 -16.17 18.34 -12.05
CA PRO A 380 -16.07 19.25 -13.20
C PRO A 380 -16.52 20.70 -12.93
N GLU A 381 -17.04 21.05 -11.74
CA GLU A 381 -17.50 22.41 -11.38
C GLU A 381 -18.32 23.14 -12.49
N GLY A 382 -19.29 22.43 -13.09
CA GLY A 382 -20.21 23.03 -14.07
C GLY A 382 -19.61 23.35 -15.46
N VAL A 383 -18.44 22.81 -15.80
CA VAL A 383 -17.83 22.96 -17.13
C VAL A 383 -17.91 21.65 -17.91
N ASP A 384 -18.49 21.69 -19.11
CA ASP A 384 -18.52 20.56 -20.04
C ASP A 384 -17.11 20.27 -20.59
N MET A 385 -16.43 19.28 -20.02
CA MET A 385 -15.03 18.96 -20.32
C MET A 385 -14.85 17.48 -20.68
N ASN A 386 -14.50 17.22 -21.95
CA ASN A 386 -14.24 15.88 -22.49
C ASN A 386 -13.08 15.17 -21.78
N GLY A 387 -13.35 13.97 -21.27
CA GLY A 387 -12.42 13.07 -20.59
C GLY A 387 -12.73 12.95 -19.08
N GLY A 388 -12.92 11.71 -18.62
CA GLY A 388 -13.22 11.40 -17.21
C GLY A 388 -11.97 11.26 -16.34
N LEU A 389 -12.06 10.55 -15.20
CA LEU A 389 -10.93 10.30 -14.30
C LEU A 389 -9.89 9.46 -15.05
N THR A 390 -8.97 10.12 -15.75
CA THR A 390 -7.90 9.42 -16.45
C THR A 390 -6.74 9.23 -15.48
N ILE A 391 -6.44 7.98 -15.13
CA ILE A 391 -5.06 7.63 -14.80
C ILE A 391 -4.42 7.35 -16.16
N ASP A 392 -3.58 8.29 -16.59
CA ASP A 392 -3.01 8.34 -17.92
C ASP A 392 -1.50 8.10 -17.79
N GLY A 393 -0.95 7.19 -18.58
CA GLY A 393 0.35 6.63 -18.25
C GLY A 393 1.12 6.04 -19.39
N ASP A 394 1.52 6.88 -20.37
CA ASP A 394 2.50 6.49 -21.38
C ASP A 394 3.73 5.87 -20.65
N ASP A 395 3.82 4.53 -20.70
CA ASP A 395 4.71 3.61 -19.95
C ASP A 395 4.77 3.78 -18.41
N GLY A 396 3.62 3.82 -17.73
CA GLY A 396 3.52 3.67 -16.26
C GLY A 396 3.55 2.20 -15.81
N ARG A 397 4.44 1.81 -14.88
CA ARG A 397 4.64 0.41 -14.45
C ARG A 397 4.60 0.22 -12.92
N TRP A 398 4.04 -0.91 -12.49
CA TRP A 398 3.95 -1.36 -11.09
C TRP A 398 3.30 -0.36 -10.12
N ALA A 399 2.25 0.33 -10.58
CA ALA A 399 1.48 1.22 -9.72
C ALA A 399 0.46 0.43 -8.86
N ARG A 400 0.39 0.71 -7.56
CA ARG A 400 -0.56 0.11 -6.63
C ARG A 400 -1.54 1.15 -6.09
N PHE A 401 -2.81 0.78 -6.03
CA PHE A 401 -3.88 1.54 -5.39
C PHE A 401 -4.50 0.64 -4.32
N GLU A 402 -4.27 0.97 -3.06
CA GLU A 402 -4.65 0.16 -1.90
C GLU A 402 -5.70 0.94 -1.09
N ARG A 403 -6.89 0.35 -0.86
CA ARG A 403 -7.99 0.97 -0.08
C ARG A 403 -8.42 2.36 -0.57
N CYS A 404 -8.15 2.70 -1.82
CA CYS A 404 -8.45 4.01 -2.38
C CYS A 404 -9.94 4.14 -2.75
N THR A 405 -10.53 5.33 -2.58
CA THR A 405 -11.87 5.66 -3.08
C THR A 405 -11.75 6.48 -4.36
N LEU A 406 -12.17 5.93 -5.49
CA LEU A 406 -12.16 6.55 -6.81
C LEU A 406 -13.58 6.92 -7.22
N ARG A 407 -13.82 8.20 -7.48
CA ARG A 407 -15.13 8.75 -7.82
C ARG A 407 -15.03 9.75 -8.96
N ALA A 408 -15.93 9.67 -9.93
CA ALA A 408 -16.08 10.70 -10.95
C ALA A 408 -17.56 11.01 -11.20
N ALA A 409 -17.87 12.27 -11.49
CA ALA A 409 -19.23 12.64 -11.88
C ALA A 409 -19.58 12.07 -13.28
N PRO A 410 -20.77 11.45 -13.46
CA PRO A 410 -21.34 11.15 -14.78
C PRO A 410 -21.37 12.40 -15.67
N PRO A 411 -21.34 12.27 -17.02
CA PRO A 411 -21.44 11.04 -17.81
C PRO A 411 -20.10 10.34 -18.14
N TRP A 412 -18.97 10.81 -17.61
CA TRP A 412 -17.65 10.53 -18.18
C TRP A 412 -16.91 9.35 -17.50
N PRO A 413 -16.29 8.42 -18.26
CA PRO A 413 -15.65 7.23 -17.70
C PRO A 413 -14.35 7.52 -16.94
N MET A 414 -14.15 6.83 -15.82
CA MET A 414 -12.82 6.55 -15.30
C MET A 414 -12.07 5.74 -16.35
N GLN A 415 -10.96 6.26 -16.84
CA GLN A 415 -10.22 5.69 -17.95
C GLN A 415 -8.80 5.38 -17.50
N PHE A 416 -8.48 4.10 -17.39
CA PHE A 416 -7.12 3.61 -17.27
C PHE A 416 -6.56 3.53 -18.69
N ALA A 417 -5.73 4.50 -19.07
CA ALA A 417 -5.39 4.80 -20.45
C ALA A 417 -3.90 4.63 -20.77
N ARG A 418 -3.65 3.95 -21.89
CA ARG A 418 -2.37 3.89 -22.65
C ARG A 418 -1.20 3.32 -21.85
N SER A 419 -0.79 2.09 -22.21
CA SER A 419 0.55 1.55 -21.89
C SER A 419 0.86 1.20 -20.42
N PHE A 420 -0.13 0.81 -19.60
CA PHE A 420 0.14 0.33 -18.23
C PHE A 420 0.66 -1.11 -18.16
N GLY A 421 1.56 -1.38 -17.21
CA GLY A 421 1.94 -2.75 -16.83
C GLY A 421 1.98 -2.98 -15.33
N GLY A 422 1.51 -4.13 -14.86
CA GLY A 422 1.65 -4.53 -13.44
C GLY A 422 0.86 -3.64 -12.47
N VAL A 423 -0.22 -2.99 -12.94
CA VAL A 423 -1.01 -2.06 -12.12
C VAL A 423 -2.06 -2.82 -11.32
N VAL A 424 -2.06 -2.64 -10.01
CA VAL A 424 -2.92 -3.36 -9.06
C VAL A 424 -3.84 -2.39 -8.32
N PHE A 425 -5.13 -2.68 -8.30
CA PHE A 425 -6.09 -2.08 -7.39
C PHE A 425 -6.55 -3.15 -6.40
N SER A 426 -6.31 -2.95 -5.11
CA SER A 426 -6.77 -3.83 -4.03
C SER A 426 -7.60 -3.06 -3.02
N ASP A 427 -8.70 -3.66 -2.55
CA ASP A 427 -9.64 -3.07 -1.59
C ASP A 427 -10.19 -1.69 -1.98
N CYS A 428 -10.21 -1.35 -3.28
CA CYS A 428 -10.61 -0.01 -3.74
C CYS A 428 -12.15 0.13 -3.83
N VAL A 429 -12.64 1.37 -3.76
CA VAL A 429 -14.03 1.73 -4.07
C VAL A 429 -14.06 2.46 -5.40
N PHE A 430 -14.90 2.02 -6.33
CA PHE A 430 -15.16 2.68 -7.61
C PHE A 430 -16.63 3.15 -7.64
N ALA A 431 -16.86 4.46 -7.57
CA ALA A 431 -18.20 5.03 -7.41
C ALA A 431 -18.58 6.03 -8.53
N ASP A 432 -19.88 6.05 -8.85
CA ASP A 432 -20.56 7.01 -9.74
C ASP A 432 -20.07 7.11 -11.20
N ALA A 433 -19.14 6.24 -11.65
CA ALA A 433 -18.59 6.35 -13.00
C ALA A 433 -18.22 5.01 -13.63
N ASN A 434 -18.33 4.94 -14.97
CA ASN A 434 -17.87 3.82 -15.78
C ASN A 434 -16.37 3.56 -15.56
N VAL A 435 -15.93 2.32 -15.52
CA VAL A 435 -14.50 1.97 -15.54
C VAL A 435 -14.12 1.40 -16.91
N GLY A 436 -13.07 1.94 -17.52
CA GLY A 436 -12.53 1.46 -18.79
C GLY A 436 -11.03 1.23 -18.72
N PHE A 437 -10.60 0.00 -18.96
CA PHE A 437 -9.20 -0.34 -19.24
C PHE A 437 -8.98 -0.24 -20.74
N THR A 438 -8.16 0.73 -21.16
CA THR A 438 -8.03 1.12 -22.56
C THR A 438 -6.59 1.15 -23.04
N GLU A 439 -6.36 0.46 -24.15
CA GLU A 439 -5.17 0.51 -25.02
C GLU A 439 -3.84 0.15 -24.32
N PHE A 440 -3.32 -1.04 -24.63
CA PHE A 440 -1.98 -1.50 -24.20
C PHE A 440 -1.81 -1.64 -22.68
N ASN A 441 -2.79 -2.24 -21.99
CA ASN A 441 -2.61 -2.66 -20.59
C ASN A 441 -2.16 -4.12 -20.56
N PHE A 442 -1.27 -4.48 -19.63
CA PHE A 442 -0.73 -5.84 -19.43
C PHE A 442 -0.55 -6.14 -17.94
N ASP A 443 -0.84 -7.38 -17.51
CA ASP A 443 -0.72 -7.82 -16.11
C ASP A 443 -1.37 -6.83 -15.12
N CYS A 444 -2.58 -6.38 -15.46
CA CYS A 444 -3.35 -5.47 -14.62
C CYS A 444 -4.35 -6.26 -13.77
N GLU A 445 -4.50 -5.88 -12.51
CA GLU A 445 -5.37 -6.58 -11.57
C GLU A 445 -6.28 -5.61 -10.81
N VAL A 446 -7.55 -5.98 -10.70
CA VAL A 446 -8.47 -5.39 -9.72
C VAL A 446 -9.02 -6.51 -8.86
N ARG A 447 -8.66 -6.49 -7.57
CA ARG A 447 -9.10 -7.48 -6.58
C ARG A 447 -9.68 -6.86 -5.32
N ASP A 448 -10.50 -7.64 -4.61
CA ASP A 448 -11.08 -7.31 -3.30
C ASP A 448 -11.87 -5.98 -3.26
N SER A 449 -12.13 -5.40 -4.44
CA SER A 449 -12.62 -4.04 -4.61
C SER A 449 -14.14 -4.03 -4.78
N VAL A 450 -14.73 -2.85 -4.62
CA VAL A 450 -16.18 -2.66 -4.71
C VAL A 450 -16.54 -1.60 -5.71
N PHE A 451 -17.52 -1.91 -6.53
CA PHE A 451 -17.99 -1.03 -7.60
C PHE A 451 -19.46 -0.68 -7.42
N LEU A 452 -19.77 0.62 -7.51
CA LEU A 452 -21.09 1.20 -7.23
C LEU A 452 -21.56 2.06 -8.42
N PHE A 453 -22.47 1.51 -9.23
CA PHE A 453 -22.94 2.17 -10.46
C PHE A 453 -24.40 2.65 -10.39
N HIS A 454 -24.57 3.95 -10.21
CA HIS A 454 -25.85 4.66 -10.29
C HIS A 454 -26.15 5.13 -11.72
N GLY A 455 -26.99 4.42 -12.47
CA GLY A 455 -27.31 4.77 -13.85
C GLY A 455 -28.38 5.87 -14.01
N ALA A 456 -27.98 7.03 -14.54
CA ALA A 456 -28.87 8.08 -15.05
C ALA A 456 -28.28 8.82 -16.29
N TRP A 457 -28.08 8.06 -17.38
CA TRP A 457 -27.76 8.48 -18.75
C TRP A 457 -26.43 9.26 -19.00
N PRO A 458 -25.58 8.85 -19.97
CA PRO A 458 -25.67 7.61 -20.76
C PRO A 458 -25.53 6.39 -19.85
N PRO A 459 -26.08 5.23 -20.23
CA PRO A 459 -26.13 4.07 -19.36
C PRO A 459 -24.74 3.54 -19.04
N ALA A 460 -24.54 3.14 -17.78
CA ALA A 460 -23.21 2.82 -17.29
C ALA A 460 -22.64 1.53 -17.91
N VAL A 461 -21.33 1.49 -18.15
CA VAL A 461 -20.59 0.28 -18.54
C VAL A 461 -19.50 0.05 -17.51
N VAL A 462 -19.56 -1.09 -16.84
CA VAL A 462 -18.81 -1.33 -15.59
C VAL A 462 -17.35 -1.61 -15.84
N VAL A 463 -16.99 -2.49 -16.78
CA VAL A 463 -15.59 -2.66 -17.22
C VAL A 463 -15.51 -2.87 -18.73
N VAL A 464 -14.82 -1.96 -19.42
CA VAL A 464 -14.45 -2.13 -20.84
C VAL A 464 -13.02 -2.61 -20.96
N GLY A 465 -12.79 -3.73 -21.66
CA GLY A 465 -11.46 -4.19 -22.08
C GLY A 465 -11.17 -3.83 -23.53
N LYS A 466 -10.58 -2.66 -23.80
CA LYS A 466 -10.24 -2.19 -25.15
C LYS A 466 -8.77 -2.47 -25.45
N SER A 467 -8.46 -3.58 -26.13
CA SER A 467 -7.10 -4.02 -26.49
C SER A 467 -6.13 -4.10 -25.29
N CYS A 468 -6.55 -4.82 -24.24
CA CYS A 468 -5.71 -5.18 -23.09
C CYS A 468 -5.28 -6.65 -23.21
N GLY A 469 -4.05 -6.96 -22.82
CA GLY A 469 -3.60 -8.31 -22.48
C GLY A 469 -3.68 -8.52 -20.97
N ASP A 470 -3.85 -9.76 -20.52
CA ASP A 470 -3.73 -10.18 -19.11
C ASP A 470 -4.37 -9.22 -18.09
N LEU A 471 -5.70 -9.06 -18.17
CA LEU A 471 -6.50 -8.33 -17.19
C LEU A 471 -7.20 -9.31 -16.24
N ARG A 472 -6.94 -9.19 -14.93
CA ARG A 472 -7.57 -9.99 -13.87
C ARG A 472 -8.56 -9.15 -13.08
N ILE A 473 -9.79 -9.64 -12.94
CA ILE A 473 -10.85 -9.02 -12.15
C ILE A 473 -11.38 -10.07 -11.18
N LEU A 474 -10.89 -10.03 -9.94
CA LEU A 474 -10.98 -11.12 -8.97
C LEU A 474 -11.72 -10.70 -7.69
N GLU A 475 -12.65 -11.50 -7.21
CA GLU A 475 -13.15 -11.43 -5.82
C GLU A 475 -13.86 -10.10 -5.44
N ASN A 476 -14.21 -9.29 -6.44
CA ASN A 476 -14.86 -8.00 -6.26
C ASN A 476 -16.35 -8.11 -5.94
N ARG A 477 -16.91 -7.07 -5.30
CA ARG A 477 -18.36 -6.92 -5.09
C ARG A 477 -18.90 -5.80 -5.98
N ILE A 478 -19.83 -6.13 -6.88
CA ILE A 478 -20.32 -5.23 -7.94
C ILE A 478 -21.81 -4.99 -7.75
N PHE A 479 -22.19 -3.72 -7.60
CA PHE A 479 -23.58 -3.27 -7.45
C PHE A 479 -23.92 -2.35 -8.63
N ALA A 480 -24.97 -2.66 -9.40
CA ALA A 480 -25.35 -1.91 -10.59
C ALA A 480 -26.87 -1.73 -10.76
N VAL A 481 -27.30 -0.47 -10.92
CA VAL A 481 -28.67 -0.08 -11.31
C VAL A 481 -28.62 0.64 -12.64
N ASN A 482 -29.50 0.25 -13.58
CA ASN A 482 -29.66 0.87 -14.89
C ASN A 482 -28.35 0.95 -15.73
N ALA A 483 -27.46 -0.04 -15.59
CA ALA A 483 -26.28 -0.17 -16.44
C ALA A 483 -26.63 -0.74 -17.82
N ALA A 484 -25.88 -0.38 -18.87
CA ALA A 484 -26.01 -0.97 -20.20
C ALA A 484 -25.40 -2.37 -20.26
N ALA A 485 -24.28 -2.58 -19.57
CA ALA A 485 -23.64 -3.86 -19.38
C ALA A 485 -22.72 -3.82 -18.15
N ILE A 486 -22.45 -4.97 -17.54
CA ILE A 486 -21.39 -5.06 -16.53
C ILE A 486 -20.03 -5.17 -17.25
N PHE A 487 -19.64 -6.36 -17.67
CA PHE A 487 -18.38 -6.57 -18.39
C PHE A 487 -18.59 -6.49 -19.90
N SER A 488 -17.77 -5.71 -20.60
CA SER A 488 -17.91 -5.46 -22.04
C SER A 488 -16.57 -5.47 -22.79
N GLY A 489 -16.50 -6.21 -23.90
CA GLY A 489 -15.37 -6.21 -24.82
C GLY A 489 -15.66 -5.36 -26.06
N HIS A 490 -15.31 -4.06 -26.04
CA HIS A 490 -15.62 -3.15 -27.15
C HIS A 490 -14.52 -3.17 -28.23
N GLN A 491 -14.88 -3.53 -29.46
CA GLN A 491 -14.00 -3.47 -30.64
C GLN A 491 -14.37 -2.24 -31.49
N ASP A 492 -13.66 -1.12 -31.34
CA ASP A 492 -13.94 0.08 -32.15
C ASP A 492 -12.68 0.91 -32.47
N ILE A 493 -11.64 0.21 -32.94
CA ILE A 493 -10.55 0.82 -33.68
C ILE A 493 -10.41 0.04 -34.98
N GLN A 494 -10.77 0.67 -36.10
CA GLN A 494 -10.63 0.10 -37.44
C GLN A 494 -9.17 0.04 -37.95
N SER A 495 -8.19 0.48 -37.16
CA SER A 495 -6.76 0.23 -37.42
C SER A 495 -6.27 -1.02 -36.69
N GLN A 496 -5.51 -1.85 -37.40
CA GLN A 496 -5.09 -3.20 -36.98
C GLN A 496 -4.03 -3.21 -35.86
N LYS A 497 -4.32 -2.64 -34.69
CA LYS A 497 -3.46 -2.71 -33.50
C LYS A 497 -3.71 -4.02 -32.73
N LEU A 498 -3.39 -5.15 -33.35
CA LEU A 498 -3.74 -6.53 -32.92
C LEU A 498 -2.80 -7.14 -31.85
N ASN A 499 -1.84 -6.37 -31.31
CA ASN A 499 -0.70 -6.91 -30.55
C ASN A 499 -0.97 -7.13 -29.04
N ALA A 500 -2.23 -7.09 -28.59
CA ALA A 500 -2.58 -7.53 -27.24
C ALA A 500 -2.67 -9.07 -27.25
N GLU A 501 -1.62 -9.73 -26.76
CA GLU A 501 -1.56 -11.14 -26.37
C GLU A 501 -1.95 -11.25 -24.87
N GLY A 502 -2.63 -12.32 -24.45
CA GLY A 502 -3.07 -12.52 -23.06
C GLY A 502 -4.60 -12.66 -22.87
N ASP A 503 -5.01 -13.39 -21.83
CA ASP A 503 -6.42 -13.70 -21.54
C ASP A 503 -7.03 -12.72 -20.53
N THR A 504 -8.33 -12.42 -20.66
CA THR A 504 -9.08 -11.68 -19.64
C THR A 504 -9.71 -12.66 -18.66
N LEU A 505 -9.31 -12.63 -17.39
CA LEU A 505 -9.87 -13.48 -16.32
C LEU A 505 -10.84 -12.66 -15.45
N ILE A 506 -12.08 -13.15 -15.35
CA ILE A 506 -13.11 -12.62 -14.45
C ILE A 506 -13.46 -13.74 -13.47
N GLY A 507 -12.95 -13.65 -12.23
CA GLY A 507 -12.95 -14.73 -11.25
C GLY A 507 -13.65 -14.37 -9.93
N ASN A 508 -14.46 -15.26 -9.37
CA ASN A 508 -14.98 -15.23 -8.00
C ASN A 508 -15.76 -13.95 -7.59
N ASN A 509 -16.15 -13.07 -8.52
CA ASN A 509 -16.83 -11.82 -8.21
C ASN A 509 -18.28 -12.08 -7.75
N THR A 510 -18.77 -11.26 -6.82
CA THR A 510 -20.19 -11.23 -6.42
C THR A 510 -20.88 -10.03 -7.07
N ILE A 511 -21.85 -10.30 -7.94
CA ILE A 511 -22.45 -9.33 -8.86
C ILE A 511 -23.95 -9.23 -8.55
N GLN A 512 -24.41 -8.02 -8.20
CA GLN A 512 -25.81 -7.72 -7.95
C GLN A 512 -26.27 -6.64 -8.93
N VAL A 513 -27.26 -6.98 -9.76
CA VAL A 513 -27.82 -6.08 -10.78
C VAL A 513 -29.31 -5.85 -10.55
N MET A 514 -29.83 -4.68 -10.91
CA MET A 514 -31.27 -4.48 -11.09
C MET A 514 -31.65 -4.44 -12.57
N GLY A 515 -32.85 -4.93 -12.88
CA GLY A 515 -33.45 -4.88 -14.21
C GLY A 515 -32.88 -5.92 -15.18
N SER A 516 -33.01 -5.65 -16.48
CA SER A 516 -32.57 -6.54 -17.57
C SER A 516 -31.12 -6.30 -18.02
N THR A 517 -30.25 -5.94 -17.08
CA THR A 517 -28.84 -5.59 -17.34
C THR A 517 -28.03 -6.83 -17.79
N PRO A 518 -27.43 -6.87 -18.98
CA PRO A 518 -26.55 -7.96 -19.38
C PRO A 518 -25.22 -7.92 -18.62
N VAL A 519 -24.80 -9.06 -18.07
CA VAL A 519 -23.59 -9.13 -17.21
C VAL A 519 -22.30 -9.30 -18.01
N TYR A 520 -22.34 -10.03 -19.13
CA TYR A 520 -21.17 -10.28 -19.97
C TYR A 520 -21.50 -10.01 -21.44
N VAL A 521 -20.76 -9.10 -22.09
CA VAL A 521 -20.96 -8.68 -23.48
C VAL A 521 -19.61 -8.68 -24.20
N PHE A 522 -19.18 -9.83 -24.70
CA PHE A 522 -17.87 -10.00 -25.35
C PHE A 522 -18.00 -10.54 -26.78
N PRO A 523 -17.09 -10.18 -27.69
CA PRO A 523 -17.05 -10.73 -29.04
C PRO A 523 -16.60 -12.19 -28.99
N ALA A 524 -17.27 -13.06 -29.76
CA ALA A 524 -16.98 -14.50 -29.79
C ALA A 524 -15.55 -14.85 -30.21
N SER A 525 -14.83 -13.93 -30.86
CA SER A 525 -13.43 -14.10 -31.27
C SER A 525 -12.40 -13.93 -30.14
N ARG A 526 -12.80 -13.34 -29.00
CA ARG A 526 -11.96 -13.19 -27.78
C ARG A 526 -12.87 -13.21 -26.53
N PRO A 527 -13.36 -14.39 -26.11
CA PRO A 527 -14.14 -14.53 -24.89
C PRO A 527 -13.24 -14.42 -23.63
N PRO A 528 -13.76 -13.93 -22.50
CA PRO A 528 -13.06 -13.96 -21.22
C PRO A 528 -13.12 -15.35 -20.59
N LEU A 529 -12.13 -15.68 -19.76
CA LEU A 529 -12.17 -16.81 -18.85
C LEU A 529 -13.05 -16.44 -17.64
N LEU A 530 -14.13 -17.19 -17.42
CA LEU A 530 -15.08 -16.97 -16.33
C LEU A 530 -14.96 -18.09 -15.28
N ILE A 531 -14.65 -17.73 -14.03
CA ILE A 531 -14.50 -18.70 -12.92
C ILE A 531 -15.31 -18.20 -11.72
N GLY A 532 -16.08 -19.08 -11.07
CA GLY A 532 -16.62 -18.86 -9.71
C GLY A 532 -17.59 -17.67 -9.47
N ASN A 533 -17.86 -16.83 -10.47
CA ASN A 533 -18.67 -15.62 -10.30
C ASN A 533 -20.11 -15.94 -9.88
N ARG A 534 -20.67 -15.14 -8.97
CA ARG A 534 -22.04 -15.27 -8.46
C ARG A 534 -22.86 -14.06 -8.92
N VAL A 535 -23.96 -14.29 -9.61
CA VAL A 535 -24.85 -13.25 -10.14
C VAL A 535 -26.21 -13.32 -9.45
N ALA A 536 -26.72 -12.20 -8.96
CA ALA A 536 -28.06 -12.06 -8.39
C ALA A 536 -28.81 -10.84 -8.96
N ASN A 537 -30.14 -10.94 -9.05
CA ASN A 537 -31.04 -9.85 -9.43
C ASN A 537 -32.10 -9.65 -8.34
N PRO A 538 -31.75 -9.04 -7.19
CA PRO A 538 -32.67 -8.85 -6.08
C PRO A 538 -33.67 -7.72 -6.40
N PRO A 539 -34.97 -7.88 -6.09
CA PRO A 539 -35.98 -6.86 -6.36
C PRO A 539 -35.77 -5.57 -5.55
N ASP A 540 -35.17 -5.67 -4.37
CA ASP A 540 -34.88 -4.56 -3.44
C ASP A 540 -33.37 -4.35 -3.27
N LEU A 541 -32.62 -4.13 -4.37
CA LEU A 541 -31.19 -3.83 -4.29
C LEU A 541 -30.95 -2.52 -3.52
N LYS A 542 -30.42 -2.62 -2.30
CA LYS A 542 -30.01 -1.45 -1.51
C LYS A 542 -28.64 -1.01 -1.97
N PHE A 543 -28.58 0.13 -2.65
CA PHE A 543 -27.33 0.77 -3.00
C PHE A 543 -26.66 1.39 -1.77
N PRO A 544 -25.36 1.11 -1.52
CA PRO A 544 -24.53 1.97 -0.70
C PRO A 544 -24.49 3.39 -1.30
N ASP A 545 -24.54 4.41 -0.44
CA ASP A 545 -24.65 5.81 -0.88
C ASP A 545 -23.50 6.24 -1.82
N ALA A 546 -23.78 7.12 -2.78
CA ALA A 546 -22.85 7.65 -3.78
C ALA A 546 -21.61 8.37 -3.19
N ARG A 547 -21.70 8.74 -1.91
CA ARG A 547 -20.59 9.25 -1.08
C ARG A 547 -19.82 8.13 -0.36
N ALA A 548 -19.86 6.92 -0.89
CA ALA A 548 -19.23 5.72 -0.35
C ALA A 548 -17.80 5.96 0.16
N VAL A 549 -17.68 6.11 1.48
CA VAL A 549 -16.38 6.20 2.15
C VAL A 549 -15.89 4.78 2.36
N ALA A 550 -14.64 4.51 1.99
CA ALA A 550 -13.96 3.26 2.30
C ALA A 550 -14.13 2.88 3.79
N THR A 551 -14.28 1.60 4.05
CA THR A 551 -14.37 1.11 5.43
C THR A 551 -13.03 1.28 6.10
N THR A 552 -13.04 1.86 7.30
CA THR A 552 -11.85 2.14 8.09
C THR A 552 -12.07 1.72 9.54
N ILE A 553 -10.99 1.44 10.26
CA ILE A 553 -11.04 1.31 11.71
C ILE A 553 -10.76 2.69 12.31
N ALA A 554 -11.76 3.27 12.96
CA ALA A 554 -11.70 4.60 13.57
C ALA A 554 -11.25 4.56 15.04
N ALA A 555 -11.51 3.44 15.72
CA ALA A 555 -10.86 3.08 16.97
C ALA A 555 -10.61 1.56 16.98
N GLU A 556 -9.35 1.19 17.18
CA GLU A 556 -8.90 -0.19 17.33
C GLU A 556 -9.49 -0.82 18.59
N PRO A 557 -9.69 -2.15 18.62
CA PRO A 557 -9.98 -2.85 19.86
C PRO A 557 -8.78 -2.79 20.81
N GLU A 558 -9.08 -2.92 22.10
CA GLU A 558 -8.07 -3.08 23.15
C GLU A 558 -8.05 -4.53 23.65
N GLY A 559 -6.86 -5.03 24.00
CA GLY A 559 -6.70 -6.33 24.66
C GLY A 559 -7.22 -6.30 26.10
N ALA A 560 -7.63 -7.47 26.62
CA ALA A 560 -8.28 -7.56 27.93
C ALA A 560 -7.93 -8.85 28.67
N VAL A 561 -8.00 -8.80 30.00
CA VAL A 561 -7.73 -9.95 30.87
C VAL A 561 -8.86 -10.12 31.89
N ALA A 562 -9.33 -11.35 32.08
CA ALA A 562 -10.29 -11.70 33.11
C ALA A 562 -9.91 -13.01 33.82
N ALA A 563 -10.51 -13.27 34.97
CA ALA A 563 -10.42 -14.58 35.62
C ALA A 563 -11.37 -15.59 34.95
N GLU A 564 -11.06 -16.88 35.05
CA GLU A 564 -11.94 -17.96 34.59
C GLU A 564 -13.37 -17.82 35.16
N GLY A 565 -14.37 -17.92 34.29
CA GLY A 565 -15.78 -17.65 34.60
C GLY A 565 -16.20 -16.17 34.48
N GLY A 566 -15.28 -15.25 34.23
CA GLY A 566 -15.54 -13.82 34.02
C GLY A 566 -16.11 -13.46 32.64
N GLU A 567 -16.13 -12.15 32.33
CA GLU A 567 -16.55 -11.61 31.03
C GLU A 567 -15.46 -10.68 30.47
N VAL A 568 -15.21 -10.79 29.17
CA VAL A 568 -14.38 -9.85 28.39
C VAL A 568 -15.25 -9.27 27.29
N VAL A 569 -15.17 -7.95 27.09
CA VAL A 569 -15.84 -7.26 25.97
C VAL A 569 -14.78 -6.58 25.13
N LEU A 570 -14.62 -7.04 23.89
CA LEU A 570 -13.87 -6.32 22.86
C LEU A 570 -14.85 -5.42 22.09
N ALA A 571 -14.39 -4.25 21.66
CA ALA A 571 -15.18 -3.30 20.90
C ALA A 571 -14.33 -2.69 19.78
N VAL A 572 -14.91 -2.47 18.61
CA VAL A 572 -14.29 -1.75 17.50
C VAL A 572 -15.19 -0.60 17.09
N VAL A 573 -14.61 0.57 16.80
CA VAL A 573 -15.33 1.65 16.13
C VAL A 573 -14.88 1.68 14.68
N ALA A 574 -15.78 1.43 13.76
CA ALA A 574 -15.49 1.45 12.33
C ALA A 574 -16.17 2.63 11.64
N GLY A 575 -15.44 3.25 10.71
CA GLY A 575 -15.94 4.25 9.78
C GLY A 575 -16.23 3.65 8.41
N GLY A 576 -16.71 4.51 7.50
CA GLY A 576 -17.14 4.12 6.16
C GLY A 576 -18.67 4.17 6.00
N SER A 577 -19.14 3.94 4.78
CA SER A 577 -20.58 3.94 4.49
C SER A 577 -21.26 2.64 4.91
N ALA A 578 -22.36 2.77 5.65
CA ALA A 578 -23.17 1.66 6.14
C ALA A 578 -23.99 0.97 5.02
N PRO A 579 -24.40 -0.31 5.17
CA PRO A 579 -24.16 -1.18 6.33
C PRO A 579 -22.70 -1.59 6.49
N LEU A 580 -22.28 -1.78 7.74
CA LEU A 580 -21.00 -2.39 8.09
C LEU A 580 -21.30 -3.76 8.70
N ASP A 581 -20.81 -4.81 8.05
CA ASP A 581 -20.83 -6.17 8.59
C ASP A 581 -19.54 -6.40 9.36
N TYR A 582 -19.62 -7.08 10.51
CA TYR A 582 -18.47 -7.42 11.34
C TYR A 582 -18.27 -8.93 11.34
N GLN A 583 -17.03 -9.38 11.43
CA GLN A 583 -16.70 -10.77 11.71
C GLN A 583 -15.46 -10.84 12.59
N TRP A 584 -15.66 -11.11 13.88
CA TRP A 584 -14.55 -11.36 14.80
C TRP A 584 -13.88 -12.69 14.49
N ARG A 585 -12.56 -12.72 14.67
CA ARG A 585 -11.71 -13.88 14.42
C ARG A 585 -10.83 -14.13 15.64
N ARG A 586 -10.37 -15.37 15.78
CA ARG A 586 -9.34 -15.78 16.75
C ARG A 586 -8.35 -16.68 16.03
N ALA A 587 -7.06 -16.37 16.14
CA ALA A 587 -6.01 -17.03 15.33
C ALA A 587 -6.37 -17.07 13.83
N GLY A 588 -6.89 -15.96 13.30
CA GLY A 588 -7.36 -15.85 11.91
C GLY A 588 -8.66 -16.63 11.56
N ARG A 589 -9.16 -17.51 12.43
CA ARG A 589 -10.39 -18.29 12.20
C ARG A 589 -11.63 -17.53 12.66
N ALA A 590 -12.67 -17.48 11.84
CA ALA A 590 -13.92 -16.78 12.13
C ALA A 590 -14.69 -17.39 13.32
N LEU A 591 -15.11 -16.54 14.25
CA LEU A 591 -15.94 -16.93 15.39
C LEU A 591 -17.42 -16.95 14.98
N ALA A 592 -18.06 -18.11 15.05
CA ALA A 592 -19.43 -18.29 14.59
C ALA A 592 -20.42 -17.37 15.32
N GLY A 593 -21.15 -16.56 14.56
CA GLY A 593 -22.16 -15.62 15.08
C GLY A 593 -21.60 -14.34 15.73
N ALA A 594 -20.27 -14.16 15.77
CA ALA A 594 -19.64 -12.96 16.30
C ALA A 594 -19.61 -11.82 15.27
N THR A 595 -20.79 -11.28 14.96
CA THR A 595 -21.00 -10.33 13.84
C THR A 595 -21.41 -8.92 14.26
N GLY A 596 -21.13 -8.52 15.50
CA GLY A 596 -21.36 -7.16 15.99
C GLY A 596 -20.08 -6.33 16.09
N SER A 597 -20.21 -5.02 16.22
CA SER A 597 -19.10 -4.11 16.57
C SER A 597 -18.52 -4.36 17.97
N THR A 598 -19.14 -5.24 18.76
CA THR A 598 -18.63 -5.73 20.04
C THR A 598 -18.66 -7.26 20.07
N LEU A 599 -17.67 -7.84 20.75
CA LEU A 599 -17.59 -9.27 21.06
C LEU A 599 -17.58 -9.43 22.58
N ALA A 600 -18.65 -10.00 23.14
CA ALA A 600 -18.76 -10.33 24.56
C ALA A 600 -18.46 -11.81 24.80
N LEU A 601 -17.25 -12.11 25.29
CA LEU A 601 -16.84 -13.45 25.73
C LEU A 601 -17.29 -13.64 27.18
N ARG A 602 -18.32 -14.47 27.39
CA ARG A 602 -18.94 -14.71 28.71
C ARG A 602 -18.56 -16.06 29.29
N ARG A 603 -18.31 -16.08 30.60
CA ARG A 603 -17.80 -17.24 31.34
C ARG A 603 -16.48 -17.75 30.74
N ILE A 604 -15.61 -16.80 30.44
CA ILE A 604 -14.34 -17.01 29.75
C ILE A 604 -13.51 -18.12 30.43
N GLY A 605 -12.93 -19.02 29.65
CA GLY A 605 -12.02 -20.05 30.14
C GLY A 605 -10.71 -20.09 29.33
N PRO A 606 -9.73 -20.94 29.69
CA PRO A 606 -8.43 -20.96 29.03
C PRO A 606 -8.48 -21.19 27.50
N LEU A 607 -9.54 -21.82 26.99
CA LEU A 607 -9.77 -21.98 25.54
C LEU A 607 -10.12 -20.67 24.81
N ASP A 608 -10.47 -19.61 25.53
CA ASP A 608 -10.77 -18.28 24.99
C ASP A 608 -9.58 -17.32 25.09
N ALA A 609 -8.46 -17.74 25.68
CA ALA A 609 -7.22 -16.99 25.58
C ALA A 609 -6.68 -17.04 24.14
N GLY A 610 -6.02 -15.98 23.69
CA GLY A 610 -5.35 -15.97 22.39
C GLY A 610 -5.31 -14.59 21.73
N VAL A 611 -4.99 -14.58 20.44
CA VAL A 611 -4.99 -13.39 19.60
C VAL A 611 -6.31 -13.29 18.85
N TYR A 612 -6.96 -12.14 18.96
CA TYR A 612 -8.24 -11.79 18.35
C TYR A 612 -8.09 -10.60 17.41
N ASP A 613 -8.92 -10.55 16.38
CA ASP A 613 -9.01 -9.43 15.45
C ASP A 613 -10.44 -9.36 14.88
N VAL A 614 -10.79 -8.28 14.20
CA VAL A 614 -12.09 -8.16 13.53
C VAL A 614 -11.92 -7.68 12.10
N ALA A 615 -12.53 -8.42 11.18
CA ALA A 615 -12.82 -7.96 9.83
C ALA A 615 -14.10 -7.11 9.87
N VAL A 616 -14.03 -5.88 9.38
CA VAL A 616 -15.20 -5.03 9.16
C VAL A 616 -15.35 -4.85 7.66
N THR A 617 -16.44 -5.38 7.11
CA THR A 617 -16.76 -5.35 5.69
C THR A 617 -17.92 -4.38 5.49
N GLY A 618 -17.61 -3.20 4.97
CA GLY A 618 -18.60 -2.26 4.44
C GLY A 618 -18.40 -2.14 2.94
N VAL A 619 -18.10 -0.93 2.46
CA VAL A 619 -17.72 -0.72 1.06
C VAL A 619 -16.35 -1.32 0.75
N THR A 620 -15.41 -1.35 1.70
CA THR A 620 -14.18 -2.14 1.61
C THR A 620 -14.14 -3.13 2.77
N THR A 621 -13.12 -3.98 2.85
CA THR A 621 -12.83 -4.69 4.10
C THR A 621 -11.68 -3.99 4.81
N ALA A 622 -11.87 -3.66 6.08
CA ALA A 622 -10.81 -3.22 6.97
C ALA A 622 -10.59 -4.30 8.03
N HIS A 623 -9.34 -4.54 8.39
CA HIS A 623 -8.97 -5.38 9.52
C HIS A 623 -8.49 -4.50 10.66
N SER A 624 -8.93 -4.80 11.88
CA SER A 624 -8.33 -4.21 13.08
C SER A 624 -6.91 -4.68 13.27
N ARG A 625 -6.14 -3.96 14.08
CA ARG A 625 -4.99 -4.52 14.77
C ARG A 625 -5.39 -5.79 15.56
N PRO A 626 -4.49 -6.77 15.67
CA PRO A 626 -4.69 -7.91 16.55
C PRO A 626 -4.55 -7.49 18.02
N VAL A 627 -5.35 -8.10 18.89
CA VAL A 627 -5.36 -7.87 20.33
C VAL A 627 -5.25 -9.18 21.11
N VAL A 628 -4.71 -9.11 22.33
CA VAL A 628 -4.56 -10.27 23.21
C VAL A 628 -5.72 -10.35 24.19
N VAL A 629 -6.36 -11.51 24.26
CA VAL A 629 -7.28 -11.88 25.35
C VAL A 629 -6.56 -12.84 26.28
N GLY A 630 -6.46 -12.48 27.56
CA GLY A 630 -5.78 -13.28 28.59
C GLY A 630 -6.73 -13.81 29.66
N VAL A 631 -6.39 -14.98 30.21
CA VAL A 631 -7.14 -15.64 31.29
C VAL A 631 -6.25 -15.81 32.51
N ARG A 632 -6.79 -15.52 33.69
CA ARG A 632 -6.19 -15.83 35.00
C ARG A 632 -6.99 -16.95 35.68
N PRO A 633 -6.38 -17.79 36.54
CA PRO A 633 -7.15 -18.74 37.35
C PRO A 633 -8.17 -18.04 38.27
N PRO A 634 -9.20 -18.76 38.76
CA PRO A 634 -10.07 -18.27 39.81
C PRO A 634 -9.29 -17.77 41.04
N ALA A 635 -9.86 -16.83 41.79
CA ALA A 635 -9.19 -16.28 42.98
C ALA A 635 -8.82 -17.39 43.99
N GLY A 636 -7.53 -17.46 44.35
CA GLY A 636 -6.97 -18.49 45.22
C GLY A 636 -6.59 -19.81 44.54
N ALA A 637 -6.95 -20.01 43.26
CA ALA A 637 -6.48 -21.13 42.46
C ALA A 637 -5.12 -20.82 41.81
N ARG A 638 -4.35 -21.88 41.54
CA ARG A 638 -3.09 -21.80 40.78
C ARG A 638 -3.21 -22.19 39.31
N VAL A 639 -4.32 -22.84 38.96
CA VAL A 639 -4.55 -23.42 37.63
C VAL A 639 -6.01 -23.24 37.22
N ALA A 640 -6.25 -23.20 35.91
CA ALA A 640 -7.57 -23.20 35.28
C ALA A 640 -7.56 -24.08 34.03
N GLY A 641 -8.73 -24.58 33.61
CA GLY A 641 -8.85 -25.52 32.49
C GLY A 641 -8.16 -26.86 32.71
N ALA A 642 -7.69 -27.48 31.63
CA ALA A 642 -7.24 -28.88 31.62
C ALA A 642 -5.77 -29.03 32.02
N VAL A 643 -5.45 -28.74 33.28
CA VAL A 643 -4.09 -28.86 33.85
C VAL A 643 -4.02 -29.99 34.86
N PHE A 644 -3.09 -30.93 34.65
CA PHE A 644 -2.81 -32.02 35.60
C PHE A 644 -1.53 -31.75 36.40
N THR A 645 -1.54 -32.12 37.68
CA THR A 645 -0.36 -32.15 38.54
C THR A 645 -0.52 -33.19 39.65
N ALA A 646 0.57 -33.61 40.27
CA ALA A 646 0.61 -34.59 41.34
C ALA A 646 1.46 -34.08 42.52
N PRO A 647 1.26 -34.55 43.77
CA PRO A 647 1.99 -34.05 44.94
C PRO A 647 3.52 -34.12 44.80
N GLN A 648 4.04 -35.19 44.18
CA GLN A 648 5.47 -35.39 43.92
C GLN A 648 6.03 -34.49 42.81
N TRP A 649 5.17 -33.72 42.11
CA TRP A 649 5.58 -32.73 41.10
C TRP A 649 5.65 -31.31 41.66
N GLN A 650 5.37 -31.10 42.95
CA GLN A 650 5.37 -29.80 43.60
C GLN A 650 6.58 -29.65 44.52
N GLY A 651 7.23 -28.48 44.52
CA GLY A 651 8.38 -28.20 45.37
C GLY A 651 9.65 -28.98 45.01
N ILE A 652 9.82 -29.40 43.76
CA ILE A 652 10.97 -30.16 43.27
C ILE A 652 12.24 -29.31 43.39
N ARG A 653 13.14 -29.67 44.32
CA ARG A 653 14.46 -29.03 44.42
C ARG A 653 15.37 -29.56 43.31
N HIS A 654 15.81 -28.67 42.43
CA HIS A 654 16.65 -29.02 41.28
C HIS A 654 18.13 -28.67 41.55
N PRO A 655 19.12 -29.40 40.98
CA PRO A 655 20.54 -29.13 41.22
C PRO A 655 21.04 -27.73 40.83
N ASN A 656 20.30 -26.98 40.00
CA ASN A 656 20.60 -25.57 39.71
C ASN A 656 20.17 -24.59 40.84
N GLY A 657 19.69 -25.09 41.97
CA GLY A 657 19.25 -24.29 43.12
C GLY A 657 17.78 -23.87 43.10
N ASN A 658 17.09 -23.99 41.97
CA ASN A 658 15.70 -23.58 41.83
C ASN A 658 14.72 -24.64 42.39
N VAL A 659 13.51 -24.17 42.73
CA VAL A 659 12.40 -25.01 43.17
C VAL A 659 11.30 -24.98 42.11
N TYR A 660 10.98 -26.14 41.54
CA TYR A 660 10.00 -26.28 40.47
C TYR A 660 8.67 -26.85 40.96
N ASP A 661 7.57 -26.30 40.45
CA ASP A 661 6.24 -26.90 40.49
C ASP A 661 5.84 -27.29 39.06
N GLN A 662 5.69 -28.59 38.80
CA GLN A 662 5.46 -29.11 37.45
C GLN A 662 4.00 -29.47 37.18
N PHE A 663 3.57 -29.12 35.97
CA PHE A 663 2.23 -29.26 35.42
C PHE A 663 2.31 -29.95 34.05
N LEU A 664 1.24 -30.68 33.71
CA LEU A 664 1.05 -31.32 32.42
C LEU A 664 -0.22 -30.76 31.79
N LEU A 665 -0.14 -30.33 30.53
CA LEU A 665 -1.33 -29.93 29.79
C LEU A 665 -2.12 -31.20 29.41
N ALA A 666 -3.30 -31.36 30.01
CA ALA A 666 -4.14 -32.56 29.95
C ALA A 666 -5.35 -32.41 29.02
N GLY A 667 -5.43 -31.31 28.28
CA GLY A 667 -6.48 -31.03 27.30
C GLY A 667 -6.08 -29.87 26.38
N PRO A 668 -7.03 -29.30 25.62
CA PRO A 668 -6.72 -28.37 24.54
C PRO A 668 -6.25 -26.98 25.00
N ALA A 669 -6.51 -26.58 26.25
CA ALA A 669 -5.94 -25.39 26.85
C ALA A 669 -5.86 -25.50 28.38
N GLY A 670 -4.92 -24.76 28.97
CA GLY A 670 -4.72 -24.70 30.42
C GLY A 670 -3.93 -23.47 30.85
N THR A 671 -4.29 -22.92 32.00
CA THR A 671 -3.64 -21.75 32.61
C THR A 671 -2.96 -22.14 33.91
N PHE A 672 -1.80 -21.57 34.22
CA PHE A 672 -1.07 -21.80 35.47
C PHE A 672 -0.35 -20.56 36.01
N THR A 673 -0.06 -20.54 37.32
CA THR A 673 0.69 -19.48 38.01
C THR A 673 1.86 -20.01 38.85
N ALA A 674 2.89 -19.17 39.01
CA ALA A 674 4.02 -19.42 39.90
C ALA A 674 3.69 -19.10 41.36
N LEU A 675 4.34 -19.79 42.30
CA LEU A 675 4.41 -19.36 43.69
C LEU A 675 5.65 -18.48 43.91
N PRO A 676 5.63 -17.55 44.88
CA PRO A 676 6.80 -16.75 45.22
C PRO A 676 8.05 -17.62 45.47
N GLY A 677 9.16 -17.29 44.82
CA GLY A 677 10.42 -18.04 44.92
C GLY A 677 10.42 -19.43 44.27
N ARG A 678 9.43 -19.75 43.42
CA ARG A 678 9.36 -21.00 42.64
C ARG A 678 9.19 -20.73 41.15
N ILE A 679 9.54 -21.73 40.35
CA ILE A 679 9.28 -21.76 38.91
C ILE A 679 8.14 -22.74 38.65
N ALA A 680 7.05 -22.27 38.07
CA ALA A 680 6.01 -23.16 37.55
C ALA A 680 6.35 -23.57 36.12
N ARG A 681 6.28 -24.87 35.80
CA ARG A 681 6.63 -25.42 34.49
C ARG A 681 5.49 -26.27 33.95
N MET A 682 4.95 -25.93 32.78
CA MET A 682 3.99 -26.79 32.07
C MET A 682 4.66 -27.48 30.87
N SER A 683 4.16 -28.67 30.50
CA SER A 683 4.68 -29.45 29.37
C SER A 683 3.56 -30.01 28.47
N PHE A 684 3.84 -30.05 27.17
CA PHE A 684 2.99 -30.55 26.06
C PHE A 684 3.89 -30.92 24.86
N LEU A 685 3.31 -31.34 23.73
CA LEU A 685 4.02 -31.57 22.47
C LEU A 685 3.70 -30.47 21.44
N ASP A 686 4.70 -30.07 20.66
CA ASP A 686 4.49 -29.26 19.45
C ASP A 686 4.11 -30.15 18.23
N PRO A 687 3.75 -29.58 17.07
CA PRO A 687 3.36 -30.37 15.89
C PRO A 687 4.44 -31.34 15.41
N GLN A 688 5.71 -31.11 15.76
CA GLN A 688 6.88 -31.91 15.39
C GLN A 688 7.21 -33.02 16.40
N HIS A 689 6.35 -33.22 17.41
CA HIS A 689 6.49 -34.18 18.51
C HIS A 689 7.67 -33.90 19.47
N ASN A 690 8.18 -32.66 19.53
CA ASN A 690 9.08 -32.25 20.60
C ASN A 690 8.28 -31.99 21.88
N ILE A 691 8.82 -32.38 23.04
CA ILE A 691 8.27 -31.90 24.31
C ILE A 691 8.68 -30.44 24.46
N VAL A 692 7.70 -29.54 24.57
CA VAL A 692 7.92 -28.12 24.87
C VAL A 692 7.70 -27.90 26.37
N GLN A 693 8.52 -27.03 26.96
CA GLN A 693 8.39 -26.57 28.34
C GLN A 693 8.19 -25.06 28.35
N VAL A 694 7.14 -24.63 29.05
CA VAL A 694 6.84 -23.23 29.31
C VAL A 694 7.01 -23.00 30.80
N GLU A 695 7.93 -22.11 31.17
CA GLU A 695 8.27 -21.79 32.55
C GLU A 695 7.87 -20.36 32.91
N LEU A 696 7.26 -20.20 34.08
CA LEU A 696 6.91 -18.92 34.68
C LEU A 696 7.55 -18.81 36.06
N SER A 697 8.11 -17.64 36.36
CA SER A 697 8.39 -17.19 37.72
C SER A 697 8.04 -15.71 37.87
N GLY A 698 7.81 -15.26 39.10
CA GLY A 698 7.26 -13.91 39.35
C GLY A 698 5.74 -13.86 39.24
N ALA A 699 5.21 -12.69 38.92
CA ALA A 699 3.77 -12.44 38.80
C ALA A 699 3.15 -12.97 37.49
N GLY A 700 1.85 -12.74 37.33
CA GLY A 700 1.09 -13.10 36.14
C GLY A 700 0.61 -14.56 36.08
N ALA A 701 -0.11 -14.86 35.02
CA ALA A 701 -0.60 -16.19 34.67
C ALA A 701 -0.24 -16.51 33.22
N VAL A 702 0.20 -17.75 32.96
CA VAL A 702 0.46 -18.23 31.60
C VAL A 702 -0.63 -19.19 31.19
N THR A 703 -1.25 -18.92 30.05
CA THR A 703 -2.16 -19.84 29.35
C THR A 703 -1.47 -20.42 28.13
N VAL A 704 -1.57 -21.73 27.94
CA VAL A 704 -1.21 -22.40 26.69
C VAL A 704 -2.50 -22.88 26.04
N VAL A 705 -2.64 -22.59 24.74
CA VAL A 705 -3.76 -23.00 23.89
C VAL A 705 -3.18 -23.80 22.73
N LEU A 706 -3.73 -24.99 22.50
CA LEU A 706 -3.39 -25.84 21.38
C LEU A 706 -4.48 -25.73 20.31
N GLU A 707 -4.06 -25.33 19.12
CA GLU A 707 -4.86 -25.36 17.90
C GLU A 707 -4.75 -26.75 17.25
N ASP A 708 -5.88 -27.20 16.70
CA ASP A 708 -6.11 -28.56 16.19
C ASP A 708 -5.54 -29.68 17.10
N PRO A 709 -5.95 -29.71 18.38
CA PRO A 709 -5.30 -30.51 19.41
C PRO A 709 -5.53 -32.01 19.24
N VAL A 710 -4.43 -32.77 19.30
CA VAL A 710 -4.38 -34.24 19.21
C VAL A 710 -3.90 -34.82 20.53
N GLY A 711 -4.49 -35.96 20.94
CA GLY A 711 -4.00 -36.79 22.03
C GLY A 711 -4.98 -36.96 23.20
N PRO A 712 -4.49 -37.33 24.39
CA PRO A 712 -3.08 -37.36 24.78
C PRO A 712 -2.30 -38.55 24.18
N VAL A 713 -1.09 -38.30 23.66
CA VAL A 713 -0.22 -39.29 22.99
C VAL A 713 1.10 -39.53 23.74
N ALA A 714 1.80 -40.63 23.45
CA ALA A 714 3.14 -40.84 23.99
C ALA A 714 4.17 -39.94 23.28
N PRO A 715 5.20 -39.45 23.98
CA PRO A 715 6.24 -38.60 23.40
C PRO A 715 7.21 -39.47 22.60
N ALA A 716 6.92 -39.75 21.33
CA ALA A 716 7.61 -40.76 20.51
C ALA A 716 9.15 -40.66 20.55
N LEU A 717 9.67 -39.43 20.59
CA LEU A 717 11.12 -39.13 20.59
C LEU A 717 11.82 -39.32 21.95
N TYR A 718 11.12 -39.62 23.05
CA TYR A 718 11.64 -39.52 24.43
C TYR A 718 11.53 -40.83 25.22
N ARG A 719 12.35 -41.02 26.26
CA ARG A 719 12.33 -42.23 27.12
C ARG A 719 11.03 -42.39 27.92
N GLN A 720 10.39 -41.28 28.29
CA GLN A 720 9.23 -41.25 29.21
C GLN A 720 7.88 -41.62 28.55
N GLN A 721 7.80 -42.81 27.96
CA GLN A 721 6.60 -43.31 27.25
C GLN A 721 5.34 -43.49 28.12
N GLU A 722 5.51 -43.56 29.44
CA GLU A 722 4.43 -43.61 30.43
C GLU A 722 3.61 -42.30 30.45
N VAL A 723 4.26 -41.15 30.29
CA VAL A 723 3.60 -39.84 30.33
C VAL A 723 2.94 -39.56 28.98
N ARG A 724 1.68 -39.12 29.00
CA ARG A 724 0.90 -38.81 27.80
C ARG A 724 0.65 -37.31 27.70
N TYR A 725 0.89 -36.74 26.54
CA TYR A 725 0.89 -35.29 26.29
C TYR A 725 -0.15 -34.93 25.24
N MET A 726 -0.80 -33.78 25.39
CA MET A 726 -1.50 -33.15 24.28
C MET A 726 -0.50 -32.57 23.27
N GLN A 727 -0.85 -32.62 22.00
CA GLN A 727 -0.08 -32.13 20.86
C GLN A 727 -0.92 -31.14 20.05
N GLY A 728 -0.32 -30.10 19.49
CA GLY A 728 -1.03 -29.16 18.60
C GLY A 728 -0.16 -27.94 18.25
N ALA A 729 -0.67 -27.05 17.41
CA ALA A 729 -0.02 -25.77 17.14
C ALA A 729 -0.21 -24.82 18.34
N VAL A 730 0.83 -24.08 18.73
CA VAL A 730 0.95 -23.59 20.12
C VAL A 730 0.82 -22.07 20.21
N THR A 731 -0.25 -21.58 20.80
CA THR A 731 -0.38 -20.16 21.20
C THR A 731 -0.17 -20.04 22.71
N VAL A 732 0.73 -19.15 23.13
CA VAL A 732 1.02 -18.85 24.55
C VAL A 732 0.52 -17.44 24.87
N VAL A 733 -0.17 -17.27 25.99
CA VAL A 733 -0.61 -15.96 26.49
C VAL A 733 -0.14 -15.74 27.92
N LEU A 734 0.66 -14.70 28.15
CA LEU A 734 1.08 -14.22 29.46
C LEU A 734 0.21 -13.03 29.88
N ALA A 735 -0.54 -13.17 30.96
CA ALA A 735 -1.52 -12.18 31.43
C ALA A 735 -1.23 -11.68 32.84
N GLY A 736 -1.08 -10.36 33.01
CA GLY A 736 -0.73 -9.72 34.29
C GLY A 736 0.75 -9.77 34.63
N ALA A 737 1.62 -9.64 33.62
CA ALA A 737 3.06 -9.54 33.83
C ALA A 737 3.48 -8.24 34.55
N ASP A 738 4.62 -8.32 35.20
CA ASP A 738 5.33 -7.19 35.82
C ASP A 738 6.86 -7.36 35.76
N ALA A 739 7.61 -6.39 36.29
CA ALA A 739 9.07 -6.44 36.35
C ALA A 739 9.67 -7.63 37.14
N SER A 740 8.88 -8.38 37.92
CA SER A 740 9.31 -9.64 38.56
C SER A 740 9.15 -10.86 37.66
N THR A 741 8.33 -10.73 36.62
CA THR A 741 7.85 -11.82 35.78
C THR A 741 8.90 -12.28 34.77
N HIS A 742 9.24 -13.56 34.78
CA HIS A 742 10.15 -14.17 33.80
C HIS A 742 9.46 -15.35 33.13
N LEU A 743 9.41 -15.30 31.80
CA LEU A 743 8.85 -16.35 30.94
C LEU A 743 9.98 -17.00 30.13
N SER A 744 10.07 -18.33 30.16
CA SER A 744 10.96 -19.09 29.27
C SER A 744 10.17 -20.12 28.48
N VAL A 745 10.46 -20.25 27.19
CA VAL A 745 9.86 -21.26 26.31
C VAL A 745 10.95 -21.97 25.52
N TYR A 746 11.01 -23.30 25.62
CA TYR A 746 12.04 -24.10 24.97
C TYR A 746 11.59 -25.54 24.73
N SER A 747 12.24 -26.20 23.78
CA SER A 747 12.09 -27.63 23.53
C SER A 747 13.00 -28.46 24.43
N VAL A 748 12.59 -29.67 24.74
CA VAL A 748 13.41 -30.62 25.51
C VAL A 748 14.36 -31.36 24.57
N GLY A 749 15.65 -31.22 24.82
CA GLY A 749 16.71 -31.89 24.08
C GLY A 749 17.86 -32.32 25.01
N PRO A 750 18.92 -32.96 24.47
CA PRO A 750 20.06 -33.44 25.25
C PRO A 750 20.71 -32.41 26.19
N MET A 751 20.73 -31.12 25.84
CA MET A 751 21.28 -30.08 26.72
C MET A 751 20.30 -29.63 27.80
N THR A 752 19.00 -29.55 27.50
CA THR A 752 17.99 -29.04 28.44
C THR A 752 17.46 -30.11 29.39
N ASN A 753 17.39 -31.38 28.98
CA ASN A 753 17.10 -32.51 29.86
C ASN A 753 17.65 -33.86 29.31
N PRO A 754 18.91 -34.23 29.63
CA PRO A 754 19.51 -35.49 29.18
C PRO A 754 18.88 -36.75 29.82
N GLY A 755 18.08 -36.61 30.88
CA GLY A 755 17.43 -37.72 31.57
C GLY A 755 16.29 -38.34 30.74
N VAL A 756 15.52 -37.50 30.03
CA VAL A 756 14.33 -37.94 29.29
C VAL A 756 14.57 -38.15 27.79
N THR A 757 15.68 -37.67 27.24
CA THR A 757 16.04 -37.82 25.82
C THR A 757 16.69 -39.17 25.50
N ARG A 758 16.74 -39.53 24.23
CA ARG A 758 17.25 -40.78 23.69
C ARG A 758 18.51 -40.50 22.85
N PRO A 759 19.65 -41.15 23.10
CA PRO A 759 20.90 -40.88 22.39
C PRO A 759 20.86 -41.27 20.90
N GLU A 760 19.95 -42.17 20.51
CA GLU A 760 19.74 -42.61 19.13
C GLU A 760 18.81 -41.70 18.31
N VAL A 761 18.21 -40.67 18.92
CA VAL A 761 17.26 -39.76 18.26
C VAL A 761 17.95 -38.43 17.95
N THR A 762 17.89 -38.01 16.69
CA THR A 762 18.20 -36.62 16.29
C THR A 762 16.95 -35.76 16.46
N TYR A 763 16.98 -34.85 17.42
CA TYR A 763 15.96 -33.82 17.62
C TYR A 763 16.17 -32.68 16.61
N ASP A 764 15.13 -31.93 16.24
CA ASP A 764 15.32 -30.66 15.49
C ASP A 764 15.76 -29.53 16.44
N GLY A 765 15.39 -29.63 17.71
CA GLY A 765 15.94 -28.85 18.82
C GLY A 765 15.26 -27.50 19.05
N TRP A 766 14.11 -27.23 18.43
CA TRP A 766 13.40 -25.94 18.53
C TRP A 766 11.94 -26.16 18.93
N ALA A 767 11.41 -25.28 19.80
CA ALA A 767 9.98 -25.27 20.11
C ALA A 767 9.22 -24.52 19.00
N ARG A 768 8.16 -25.13 18.45
CA ARG A 768 7.31 -24.46 17.45
C ARG A 768 6.08 -23.81 18.09
N LEU A 769 5.96 -22.49 17.94
CA LEU A 769 4.83 -21.68 18.40
C LEU A 769 4.15 -20.97 17.22
N VAL A 770 2.86 -20.68 17.36
CA VAL A 770 2.10 -19.78 16.47
C VAL A 770 2.33 -18.34 16.92
N ALA A 771 1.98 -18.04 18.16
CA ALA A 771 2.09 -16.70 18.73
C ALA A 771 2.39 -16.70 20.24
N LEU A 772 3.01 -15.60 20.69
CA LEU A 772 3.10 -15.20 22.08
C LEU A 772 2.34 -13.88 22.28
N GLY A 773 1.20 -13.92 22.98
CA GLY A 773 0.50 -12.75 23.47
C GLY A 773 0.97 -12.34 24.87
N VAL A 774 1.22 -11.05 25.11
CA VAL A 774 1.56 -10.52 26.44
C VAL A 774 0.69 -9.33 26.81
N VAL A 775 0.03 -9.42 27.97
CA VAL A 775 -0.67 -8.30 28.61
C VAL A 775 -0.05 -8.04 29.99
N SER A 776 0.41 -6.81 30.20
CA SER A 776 1.07 -6.35 31.43
C SER A 776 0.35 -5.15 32.02
N ASP A 777 -0.23 -5.33 33.21
CA ASP A 777 -0.94 -4.27 33.96
C ASP A 777 0.03 -3.12 34.36
N SER A 778 1.33 -3.40 34.43
CA SER A 778 2.39 -2.44 34.80
C SER A 778 3.16 -1.88 33.60
N GLY A 779 2.88 -2.36 32.39
CA GLY A 779 3.70 -2.12 31.19
C GLY A 779 5.13 -2.70 31.22
N ALA A 780 5.49 -3.56 32.19
CA ALA A 780 6.83 -4.13 32.34
C ALA A 780 6.84 -5.68 32.39
N VAL A 781 7.96 -6.28 32.00
CA VAL A 781 8.29 -7.70 32.23
C VAL A 781 9.74 -7.83 32.70
N GLY A 782 10.02 -8.78 33.60
CA GLY A 782 11.38 -9.09 34.04
C GLY A 782 12.24 -9.64 32.90
N GLY A 783 11.79 -10.71 32.24
CA GLY A 783 12.48 -11.28 31.08
C GLY A 783 11.61 -12.18 30.23
N LEU A 784 11.90 -12.21 28.92
CA LEU A 784 11.32 -13.14 27.95
C LEU A 784 12.48 -13.93 27.32
N HIS A 785 12.52 -15.24 27.54
CA HIS A 785 13.58 -16.12 27.04
C HIS A 785 13.01 -17.04 25.95
N LEU A 786 13.06 -16.56 24.70
CA LEU A 786 12.47 -17.21 23.53
C LEU A 786 13.53 -17.63 22.51
N GLY A 787 14.81 -17.64 22.89
CA GLY A 787 15.94 -18.00 22.03
C GLY A 787 15.96 -19.44 21.53
N ASN A 788 14.98 -20.26 21.95
CA ASN A 788 14.75 -21.61 21.43
C ASN A 788 13.36 -21.77 20.75
N VAL A 789 12.70 -20.66 20.41
CA VAL A 789 11.37 -20.63 19.80
C VAL A 789 11.47 -20.21 18.33
N ALA A 790 10.95 -21.07 17.44
CA ALA A 790 10.65 -20.73 16.06
C ALA A 790 9.15 -20.48 15.93
N PHE A 791 8.75 -19.29 15.47
CA PHE A 791 7.36 -18.95 15.21
C PHE A 791 6.96 -19.38 13.79
N GLY A 792 5.78 -19.99 13.64
CA GLY A 792 5.21 -20.35 12.34
C GLY A 792 3.70 -20.59 12.38
N ALA A 793 3.00 -20.11 11.35
CA ALA A 793 1.55 -20.24 11.21
C ALA A 793 1.11 -20.12 9.74
N GLU A 794 0.01 -20.78 9.37
CA GLU A 794 -0.63 -20.66 8.05
C GLU A 794 -1.74 -19.59 7.99
N HIS A 795 -2.27 -19.18 9.15
CA HIS A 795 -3.38 -18.24 9.32
C HIS A 795 -3.17 -17.35 10.55
N GLY A 796 -3.76 -16.15 10.53
CA GLY A 796 -3.78 -15.27 11.70
C GLY A 796 -2.42 -14.65 12.03
N PHE A 797 -2.27 -14.11 13.25
CA PHE A 797 -1.03 -13.47 13.68
C PHE A 797 0.05 -14.51 14.03
N CYS A 798 1.25 -14.35 13.45
CA CYS A 798 2.44 -15.15 13.74
C CYS A 798 3.47 -14.28 14.46
N GLY A 799 3.98 -14.72 15.62
CA GLY A 799 5.05 -14.04 16.35
C GLY A 799 4.70 -13.47 17.72
N VAL A 800 5.22 -12.29 18.06
CA VAL A 800 5.10 -11.69 19.41
C VAL A 800 4.17 -10.48 19.37
N LEU A 801 3.10 -10.53 20.17
CA LEU A 801 2.13 -9.45 20.33
C LEU A 801 2.07 -9.02 21.80
N ALA A 802 2.81 -7.96 22.12
CA ALA A 802 2.96 -7.41 23.46
C ALA A 802 2.68 -5.88 23.50
N PRO A 803 1.54 -5.38 22.97
CA PRO A 803 1.30 -3.94 22.79
C PRO A 803 1.24 -3.13 24.10
N SER A 804 1.00 -3.79 25.25
CA SER A 804 1.08 -3.14 26.57
C SER A 804 2.51 -3.00 27.11
N LEU A 805 3.49 -3.69 26.53
CA LEU A 805 4.82 -3.89 27.12
C LEU A 805 5.80 -2.79 26.66
N ALA A 806 6.07 -1.83 27.53
CA ALA A 806 7.00 -0.72 27.31
C ALA A 806 8.39 -0.95 27.92
N ALA A 807 8.53 -1.85 28.89
CA ALA A 807 9.80 -2.13 29.54
C ALA A 807 10.07 -3.64 29.66
N VAL A 808 11.24 -4.08 29.19
CA VAL A 808 11.79 -5.40 29.50
C VAL A 808 13.04 -5.17 30.35
N VAL A 809 13.12 -5.75 31.55
CA VAL A 809 14.26 -5.54 32.46
C VAL A 809 15.51 -6.26 31.94
N GLN A 810 15.36 -7.47 31.42
CA GLN A 810 16.43 -8.26 30.79
C GLN A 810 16.39 -8.12 29.27
N LEU A 811 17.31 -7.32 28.73
CA LEU A 811 17.51 -7.12 27.30
C LEU A 811 18.89 -7.64 26.86
N PRO A 812 19.05 -8.05 25.58
CA PRO A 812 18.00 -8.17 24.56
C PRO A 812 17.07 -9.37 24.81
N VAL A 813 15.86 -9.34 24.25
CA VAL A 813 14.96 -10.52 24.21
C VAL A 813 15.43 -11.44 23.07
N PRO A 814 15.93 -12.65 23.36
CA PRO A 814 16.33 -13.59 22.31
C PRO A 814 15.09 -14.25 21.69
N ILE A 815 15.07 -14.35 20.37
CA ILE A 815 14.10 -15.10 19.55
C ILE A 815 14.92 -15.89 18.51
N HIS A 816 14.59 -17.16 18.23
CA HIS A 816 15.32 -17.88 17.18
C HIS A 816 14.90 -17.41 15.79
N ASP A 817 13.65 -17.67 15.38
CA ASP A 817 13.17 -17.34 14.03
C ASP A 817 11.65 -17.14 13.98
N LEU A 818 11.15 -16.60 12.86
CA LEU A 818 9.74 -16.31 12.61
C LEU A 818 9.45 -16.38 11.10
N ALA A 819 8.52 -17.26 10.71
CA ALA A 819 8.13 -17.48 9.31
C ALA A 819 6.61 -17.64 9.16
N ALA A 820 5.96 -16.67 8.50
CA ALA A 820 4.55 -16.75 8.13
C ALA A 820 4.34 -17.51 6.80
N GLU A 821 3.37 -18.41 6.80
CA GLU A 821 2.95 -19.18 5.63
C GLU A 821 1.53 -18.81 5.22
N ALA A 822 1.18 -19.08 3.96
CA ALA A 822 -0.13 -18.82 3.37
C ALA A 822 -0.71 -17.44 3.77
N GLY A 823 -1.81 -17.41 4.53
CA GLY A 823 -2.53 -16.20 4.94
C GLY A 823 -2.19 -15.70 6.35
N ALA A 824 -1.07 -16.11 6.94
CA ALA A 824 -0.62 -15.58 8.22
C ALA A 824 0.04 -14.19 8.09
N SER A 825 -0.16 -13.36 9.11
CA SER A 825 0.43 -12.03 9.24
C SER A 825 1.59 -12.06 10.24
N PRO A 826 2.86 -11.92 9.80
CA PRO A 826 4.02 -11.92 10.69
C PRO A 826 4.15 -10.62 11.48
N GLY A 827 4.49 -10.68 12.77
CA GLY A 827 4.70 -9.48 13.58
C GLY A 827 5.51 -9.63 14.88
N LEU A 828 6.19 -8.54 15.24
CA LEU A 828 6.97 -8.34 16.45
C LEU A 828 6.60 -6.98 17.04
N VAL A 829 5.52 -6.97 17.83
CA VAL A 829 4.78 -5.77 18.23
C VAL A 829 4.88 -5.55 19.74
N PHE A 830 5.53 -4.46 20.15
CA PHE A 830 5.67 -4.00 21.54
C PHE A 830 5.05 -2.59 21.71
N ALA A 831 5.01 -2.06 22.93
CA ALA A 831 4.45 -0.72 23.15
C ALA A 831 5.30 0.37 22.47
N PRO A 832 4.69 1.41 21.84
CA PRO A 832 5.43 2.42 21.06
C PRO A 832 6.49 3.23 21.83
N ALA A 833 6.39 3.30 23.16
CA ALA A 833 7.32 4.03 24.03
C ALA A 833 8.45 3.16 24.61
N GLY A 834 8.52 1.87 24.25
CA GLY A 834 9.54 0.94 24.74
C GLY A 834 10.74 0.83 23.82
N ALA A 835 11.94 0.93 24.36
CA ALA A 835 13.18 0.70 23.62
C ALA A 835 13.60 -0.79 23.66
N VAL A 836 12.73 -1.69 23.18
CA VAL A 836 13.00 -3.14 23.24
C VAL A 836 14.11 -3.50 22.23
N ALA A 837 15.21 -4.08 22.72
CA ALA A 837 16.21 -4.69 21.86
C ALA A 837 15.90 -6.19 21.70
N LEU A 838 15.81 -6.67 20.47
CA LEU A 838 15.67 -8.09 20.15
C LEU A 838 17.03 -8.68 19.78
N ALA A 839 17.26 -9.94 20.10
CA ALA A 839 18.41 -10.71 19.62
C ALA A 839 17.90 -11.84 18.72
N LEU A 840 18.28 -11.80 17.44
CA LEU A 840 17.96 -12.85 16.47
C LEU A 840 19.02 -13.95 16.62
N ALA A 841 18.62 -15.06 17.25
CA ALA A 841 19.49 -16.15 17.68
C ALA A 841 19.63 -17.21 16.57
N GLY A 842 20.30 -16.85 15.48
CA GLY A 842 20.61 -17.75 14.35
C GLY A 842 19.50 -17.98 13.31
N GLY A 843 18.33 -17.34 13.44
CA GLY A 843 17.30 -17.31 12.40
C GLY A 843 17.59 -16.29 11.29
N ASP A 844 16.79 -16.32 10.21
CA ASP A 844 16.90 -15.34 9.11
C ASP A 844 15.63 -14.51 8.87
N LEU A 845 14.54 -14.74 9.62
CA LEU A 845 13.24 -14.07 9.44
C LEU A 845 12.70 -14.16 8.00
N LEU A 846 13.06 -15.17 7.20
CA LEU A 846 12.45 -15.34 5.89
C LEU A 846 10.93 -15.52 6.04
N GLN A 847 10.13 -14.80 5.24
CA GLN A 847 8.69 -14.99 5.14
C GLN A 847 8.33 -15.82 3.88
N PRO A 848 7.99 -17.11 4.00
CA PRO A 848 7.58 -17.95 2.87
C PRO A 848 6.42 -17.40 2.04
N ASN A 849 5.47 -16.70 2.66
CA ASN A 849 4.35 -16.08 1.96
C ASN A 849 4.67 -14.72 1.31
N GLY A 850 5.87 -14.17 1.53
CA GLY A 850 6.30 -12.87 1.00
C GLY A 850 5.71 -11.66 1.71
N GLU A 851 5.02 -11.84 2.84
CA GLU A 851 4.48 -10.73 3.64
C GLU A 851 5.58 -9.93 4.33
N LEU A 852 5.26 -8.68 4.67
CA LEU A 852 6.13 -7.79 5.44
C LEU A 852 5.97 -8.08 6.94
N VAL A 853 7.07 -8.15 7.69
CA VAL A 853 7.02 -8.36 9.14
C VAL A 853 6.64 -7.04 9.82
N ALA A 854 5.47 -6.97 10.45
CA ALA A 854 5.04 -5.79 11.19
C ALA A 854 5.89 -5.61 12.45
N VAL A 855 6.50 -4.44 12.63
CA VAL A 855 7.39 -4.14 13.76
C VAL A 855 6.99 -2.85 14.46
N ALA A 856 6.83 -2.93 15.78
CA ALA A 856 6.49 -1.80 16.65
C ALA A 856 7.20 -1.92 18.01
N GLY A 857 7.64 -0.79 18.59
CA GLY A 857 8.29 -0.77 19.91
C GLY A 857 9.62 -1.53 19.98
N VAL A 858 10.24 -1.84 18.84
CA VAL A 858 11.58 -2.45 18.75
C VAL A 858 12.59 -1.37 18.37
N ALA A 859 13.60 -1.17 19.22
CA ALA A 859 14.66 -0.19 18.99
C ALA A 859 15.79 -0.72 18.11
N ARG A 860 16.05 -2.04 18.13
CA ARG A 860 17.07 -2.71 17.31
C ARG A 860 16.93 -4.24 17.33
N PHE A 861 17.48 -4.86 16.30
CA PHE A 861 17.75 -6.29 16.18
C PHE A 861 19.26 -6.52 16.20
N LEU A 862 19.74 -7.17 17.26
CA LEU A 862 21.11 -7.66 17.36
C LEU A 862 21.17 -9.05 16.71
N ARG A 863 21.96 -9.21 15.65
CA ARG A 863 22.20 -10.54 15.06
C ARG A 863 23.21 -11.31 15.91
N THR A 864 22.86 -12.53 16.34
CA THR A 864 23.64 -13.31 17.32
C THR A 864 23.63 -14.80 16.98
N ASP A 865 24.70 -15.52 17.34
CA ASP A 865 24.69 -16.98 17.32
C ASP A 865 23.67 -17.52 18.34
N GLY A 866 22.81 -18.43 17.89
CA GLY A 866 21.90 -19.20 18.71
C GLY A 866 22.41 -20.60 19.04
N MET A 867 21.63 -21.33 19.83
CA MET A 867 21.88 -22.73 20.15
C MET A 867 20.55 -23.47 20.34
N ASP A 868 20.43 -24.66 19.75
CA ASP A 868 19.25 -25.50 19.89
C ASP A 868 19.24 -26.30 21.22
N SER A 869 18.14 -26.97 21.54
CA SER A 869 18.03 -27.77 22.78
C SER A 869 18.91 -29.03 22.81
N SER A 870 19.59 -29.34 21.70
CA SER A 870 20.58 -30.41 21.56
C SER A 870 22.03 -29.93 21.70
N GLY A 871 22.26 -28.62 21.82
CA GLY A 871 23.60 -28.02 21.91
C GLY A 871 24.27 -27.78 20.56
N ARG A 872 23.53 -27.88 19.44
CA ARG A 872 24.04 -27.51 18.12
C ARG A 872 23.98 -25.98 17.99
N ALA A 873 25.10 -25.39 17.57
CA ALA A 873 25.16 -23.96 17.29
C ALA A 873 24.32 -23.63 16.04
N ALA A 874 23.56 -22.55 16.12
CA ALA A 874 22.87 -21.92 15.01
C ALA A 874 23.57 -20.59 14.72
N PRO A 875 24.53 -20.54 13.76
CA PRO A 875 25.30 -19.33 13.52
C PRO A 875 24.39 -18.17 13.09
N SER A 876 24.79 -16.95 13.42
CA SER A 876 24.16 -15.72 12.96
C SER A 876 23.96 -15.72 11.43
N ARG A 877 22.82 -15.20 10.96
CA ARG A 877 22.44 -15.16 9.55
C ARG A 877 22.00 -13.74 9.16
N GLU A 878 22.07 -13.41 7.88
CA GLU A 878 21.48 -12.17 7.37
C GLU A 878 19.95 -12.22 7.48
N CYS A 879 19.34 -11.09 7.85
CA CYS A 879 17.89 -10.94 7.85
C CYS A 879 17.37 -10.92 6.41
N ARG A 880 16.32 -11.68 6.13
CA ARG A 880 15.69 -11.84 4.81
C ARG A 880 14.21 -11.40 4.79
N ALA A 881 13.69 -10.95 5.93
CA ALA A 881 12.44 -10.17 5.99
C ALA A 881 12.65 -8.73 5.51
N VAL A 882 11.56 -8.13 5.03
CA VAL A 882 11.38 -6.68 5.10
C VAL A 882 10.62 -6.37 6.39
N LEU A 883 11.26 -5.61 7.28
CA LEU A 883 10.68 -5.13 8.54
C LEU A 883 9.90 -3.84 8.25
N TRP A 884 8.59 -3.85 8.50
CA TRP A 884 7.70 -2.73 8.18
C TRP A 884 7.17 -2.08 9.45
N SER A 885 7.32 -0.76 9.56
CA SER A 885 6.85 0.00 10.72
C SER A 885 5.33 0.18 10.73
N ASP A 886 4.79 0.15 11.94
CA ASP A 886 3.40 0.52 12.26
C ASP A 886 3.02 1.97 11.86
N ALA A 887 4.01 2.81 11.53
CA ALA A 887 3.86 4.19 11.07
C ALA A 887 3.97 4.35 9.54
N GLY A 888 4.17 3.24 8.80
CA GLY A 888 4.35 3.25 7.34
C GLY A 888 5.80 3.44 6.93
N GLY A 889 6.49 2.35 6.58
CA GLY A 889 7.81 2.39 5.96
C GLY A 889 8.65 1.14 6.25
N ASP A 890 9.56 0.82 5.33
CA ASP A 890 10.61 -0.18 5.53
C ASP A 890 11.65 0.38 6.51
N ILE A 891 11.89 -0.35 7.60
CA ILE A 891 12.83 -0.02 8.67
C ILE A 891 13.93 -1.08 8.83
N THR A 892 14.07 -1.99 7.86
CA THR A 892 14.99 -3.13 7.90
C THR A 892 16.43 -2.68 8.16
N SER A 893 16.93 -1.72 7.38
CA SER A 893 18.27 -1.16 7.53
C SER A 893 18.45 -0.25 8.75
N LEU A 894 17.35 0.24 9.34
CA LEU A 894 17.40 1.12 10.52
C LEU A 894 17.53 0.35 11.83
N LEU A 895 16.99 -0.88 11.89
CA LEU A 895 16.98 -1.67 13.12
C LEU A 895 18.10 -2.73 13.19
N LEU A 896 18.67 -3.17 12.08
CA LEU A 896 19.66 -4.25 12.07
C LEU A 896 21.05 -3.76 12.54
N GLU A 897 21.50 -4.28 13.68
CA GLU A 897 22.83 -4.04 14.25
C GLU A 897 23.66 -5.34 14.31
N GLY A 898 24.97 -5.22 14.07
CA GLY A 898 25.93 -6.33 14.08
C GLY A 898 26.39 -6.77 12.67
N PRO A 899 27.47 -7.57 12.57
CA PRO A 899 28.01 -8.10 11.32
C PRO A 899 27.12 -9.18 10.69
#